data_AF-A0A3A8H3P1-F1
#
_entry.id   AF-A0A3A8H3P1-F1
#
_cell.length_a   1.000
_cell.length_b   1.000
_cell.length_c   1.000
_cell.angle_alpha   90.00
_cell.angle_beta   90.00
_cell.angle_gamma   90.00
#
_symmetry.space_group_name_H-M   'P 1'
#
loop_
_entity.id
_entity.type
_entity.pdbx_description
1 polymer ?
#
loop_
_entity_poly.entity_id
_entity_poly.type
_entity_poly.pdbx_seq_one_letter_code
_entity_poly.pdbx_strand_id
1 'polypeptide(L)'
;MGAKRYLFSFGLVAALVSALILGFVLYWVTGKPDDTAGWAVLLLGVPFLWLIGSYLSWFRFAAMRRRERRDLMSRLAEGDLTTPIHTGFEGQEDLRRLILSLRRAMSQVQRVTSNLHRTGNGVSEQARMLLEAARRQGGAVERTLTAVGGNGTSLQVAIKRVQHIETFAHETTGALLEMTERLHQVVDGLETVNDFSQRTSGLTQAMTERLTHIAASGDELGRFASEAEDFVALVEGGIDAVRRRATETNSMAIAVTATAQRGEALVGDSVQGMYRVEETVRKAAELMEMLGTRSLEIGRIVDVIQEIADQTNLLALNAAIIAAQAGEHGRPFGVVANEIRSLAERTTRSTREIGTMVTGIRDAVETAVALVQEGREQATAGVALGDRASEALSEIRSITQRTFAAVEATVMETQRLEAQGATVVEASKRVARRVEDITRMAIEQSGNARDLVRQIQEMSRVGQSAGQKAEAQARTGRDLSEAVMRLSAAIEELRAAHQVLTRGDASIREEVAQVREDARRVIRIGDGLDRTVDQLGHETASLEAEVFRFQLPRARVGGTLRVGLHQSGSLRARQTVDPLFAVENQMTELTACLFSCLVRLEDGMLVPDLAERWDADPSARRYRFYLRRGVTFHDGALLTAQDVKRHLERLMDPALRSPDRSLLEDVEGAREYASGLAREVTGIEVLDEGTLEIRLREPKAFFLQLMALTATAVAKMDPAGKLVGTGPFRVVGMQADRMVLERNATYWRGGLPLLDRLEFVLAETRPQAVRQLLDGQVDLVSFLHVEHTQAHGLDAHQVVTSTTPSTAFLGLNLNEAPYNDVRVRRALRAGMDIPGVVEQFHPGARVARTFTPPELLDGAQELGPTPVPDLTLAERLLREAGVRRLQLTLHHAVGRDTSAEDAVLFRPLIQAGLVELRHEQMPPEEYLARLREGKVPAFRTLWLADFPDPDAFLHFLLNSSAQTVYPMGYRNPELDRITAEARVSIDPELRSQLYRRAELLAREDCPLIPLYHDRTHAVAVASVQNLRLHQTPPQVRFEDLWVDPAAGG
;
A
#
# COMPACT_ATOMS: atom_id res chain seq x y z
N MET A 1 43.45 -2.12 -29.59
CA MET A 1 44.62 -2.14 -30.52
C MET A 1 44.29 -2.03 -32.02
N GLY A 2 43.13 -2.49 -32.52
CA GLY A 2 42.84 -2.59 -33.97
C GLY A 2 43.09 -1.33 -34.81
N ALA A 3 42.64 -0.16 -34.36
CA ALA A 3 42.78 1.11 -35.11
C ALA A 3 44.25 1.47 -35.47
N LYS A 4 45.24 1.04 -34.68
CA LYS A 4 46.66 1.28 -34.99
C LYS A 4 47.14 0.54 -36.25
N ARG A 5 46.58 -0.65 -36.55
CA ARG A 5 46.94 -1.42 -37.74
C ARG A 5 46.34 -0.79 -39.00
N TYR A 6 45.07 -0.39 -38.95
CA TYR A 6 44.39 0.23 -40.09
C TYR A 6 44.98 1.59 -40.51
N LEU A 7 45.32 2.47 -39.55
CA LEU A 7 45.97 3.74 -39.91
C LEU A 7 47.33 3.52 -40.60
N PHE A 8 48.10 2.54 -40.13
CA PHE A 8 49.43 2.26 -40.66
C PHE A 8 49.37 1.62 -42.04
N SER A 9 48.47 0.64 -42.27
CA SER A 9 48.31 0.01 -43.59
C SER A 9 47.70 0.97 -44.62
N PHE A 10 46.67 1.74 -44.24
CA PHE A 10 46.04 2.70 -45.15
C PHE A 10 46.99 3.85 -45.49
N GLY A 11 47.74 4.36 -44.50
CA GLY A 11 48.77 5.38 -44.71
C GLY A 11 49.92 4.90 -45.60
N LEU A 12 50.37 3.65 -45.47
CA LEU A 12 51.40 3.08 -46.33
C LEU A 12 50.93 2.98 -47.79
N VAL A 13 49.70 2.50 -48.02
CA VAL A 13 49.11 2.40 -49.37
C VAL A 13 48.90 3.78 -49.99
N ALA A 14 48.32 4.73 -49.25
CA ALA A 14 48.12 6.10 -49.73
C ALA A 14 49.45 6.79 -50.07
N ALA A 15 50.51 6.53 -49.29
CA ALA A 15 51.83 7.08 -49.55
C ALA A 15 52.53 6.43 -50.76
N LEU A 16 52.38 5.12 -50.97
CA LEU A 16 52.89 4.44 -52.17
C LEU A 16 52.18 4.93 -53.44
N VAL A 17 50.86 5.13 -53.39
CA VAL A 17 50.10 5.75 -54.49
C VAL A 17 50.56 7.19 -54.72
N SER A 18 50.77 7.97 -53.65
CA SER A 18 51.30 9.34 -53.75
C SER A 18 52.71 9.37 -54.34
N ALA A 19 53.56 8.40 -54.01
CA ALA A 19 54.91 8.24 -54.57
C ALA A 19 54.88 7.95 -56.07
N LEU A 20 53.97 7.07 -56.51
CA LEU A 20 53.76 6.74 -57.92
C LEU A 20 53.25 7.95 -58.70
N ILE A 21 52.24 8.66 -58.19
CA ILE A 21 51.70 9.88 -58.82
C ILE A 21 52.78 10.97 -58.90
N LEU A 22 53.49 11.23 -57.81
CA LEU A 22 54.54 12.26 -57.77
C LEU A 22 55.70 11.92 -58.72
N GLY A 23 56.10 10.64 -58.79
CA GLY A 23 57.12 10.17 -59.73
C GLY A 23 56.69 10.28 -61.19
N PHE A 24 55.43 9.96 -61.50
CA PHE A 24 54.90 10.10 -62.86
C PHE A 24 54.80 11.57 -63.28
N VAL A 25 54.39 12.46 -62.37
CA VAL A 25 54.35 13.92 -62.61
C VAL A 25 55.76 14.49 -62.78
N LEU A 26 56.71 14.11 -61.92
CA LEU A 26 58.12 14.52 -62.04
C LEU A 26 58.70 14.05 -63.39
N TYR A 27 58.45 12.80 -63.77
CA TYR A 27 58.93 12.22 -65.03
C TYR A 27 58.36 12.98 -66.23
N TRP A 28 57.06 13.28 -66.21
CA TRP A 28 56.39 14.02 -67.29
C TRP A 28 56.87 15.48 -67.42
N VAL A 29 57.16 16.16 -66.31
CA VAL A 29 57.57 17.58 -66.29
C VAL A 29 59.08 17.77 -66.51
N THR A 30 59.92 16.85 -66.03
CA THR A 30 61.38 17.04 -65.96
C THR A 30 62.22 15.97 -66.64
N GLY A 31 61.59 14.89 -67.14
CA GLY A 31 62.27 13.70 -67.64
C GLY A 31 62.82 12.78 -66.53
N LYS A 32 62.70 13.13 -65.25
CA LYS A 32 63.21 12.36 -64.11
C LYS A 32 62.11 11.95 -63.13
N PRO A 33 62.17 10.76 -62.49
CA PRO A 33 63.26 9.80 -62.57
C PRO A 33 63.13 8.86 -63.76
N ASP A 34 64.20 8.83 -64.55
CA ASP A 34 64.46 7.98 -65.70
C ASP A 34 65.25 6.72 -65.32
N ASP A 35 65.80 6.66 -64.12
CA ASP A 35 66.58 5.54 -63.58
C ASP A 35 65.91 4.83 -62.39
N THR A 36 66.41 3.62 -62.08
CA THR A 36 65.92 2.82 -60.96
C THR A 36 66.22 3.46 -59.59
N ALA A 37 67.30 4.25 -59.49
CA ALA A 37 67.69 4.91 -58.25
C ALA A 37 66.70 6.04 -57.87
N GLY A 38 66.29 6.88 -58.83
CA GLY A 38 65.33 7.94 -58.58
C GLY A 38 63.92 7.42 -58.23
N TRP A 39 63.48 6.34 -58.89
CA TRP A 39 62.24 5.65 -58.50
C TRP A 39 62.34 5.02 -57.11
N ALA A 40 63.48 4.43 -56.73
CA ALA A 40 63.70 3.91 -55.39
C ALA A 40 63.66 5.02 -54.33
N VAL A 41 64.24 6.19 -54.59
CA VAL A 41 64.17 7.36 -53.70
C VAL A 41 62.74 7.82 -53.47
N LEU A 42 61.88 7.84 -54.49
CA LEU A 42 60.47 8.20 -54.34
C LEU A 42 59.67 7.11 -53.61
N LEU A 43 59.78 5.86 -54.05
CA LEU A 43 59.01 4.72 -53.51
C LEU A 43 59.40 4.33 -52.08
N LEU A 44 60.62 4.66 -51.63
CA LEU A 44 61.03 4.48 -50.23
C LEU A 44 60.87 5.77 -49.41
N GLY A 45 61.24 6.92 -49.98
CA GLY A 45 61.26 8.20 -49.29
C GLY A 45 59.86 8.78 -49.00
N VAL A 46 58.92 8.69 -49.95
CA VAL A 46 57.57 9.25 -49.76
C VAL A 46 56.78 8.45 -48.70
N PRO A 47 56.76 7.10 -48.69
CA PRO A 47 56.19 6.34 -47.57
C PRO A 47 56.87 6.60 -46.24
N PHE A 48 58.19 6.78 -46.21
CA PHE A 48 58.91 7.12 -44.97
C PHE A 48 58.48 8.49 -44.42
N LEU A 49 58.37 9.51 -45.27
CA LEU A 49 57.86 10.84 -44.88
C LEU A 49 56.39 10.80 -44.43
N TRP A 50 55.55 10.02 -45.09
CA TRP A 50 54.14 9.82 -44.69
C TRP A 50 54.02 9.06 -43.35
N LEU A 51 54.88 8.07 -43.11
CA LEU A 51 54.96 7.37 -41.84
C LEU A 51 55.41 8.31 -40.71
N ILE A 52 56.40 9.17 -40.96
CA ILE A 52 56.80 10.20 -39.99
C ILE A 52 55.67 11.21 -39.76
N GLY A 53 55.02 11.73 -40.80
CA GLY A 53 53.94 12.70 -40.70
C GLY A 53 52.70 12.16 -39.99
N SER A 54 52.31 10.92 -40.29
CA SER A 54 51.20 10.21 -39.62
C SER A 54 51.56 9.83 -38.18
N TYR A 55 52.79 9.40 -37.90
CA TYR A 55 53.26 9.14 -36.53
C TYR A 55 53.30 10.42 -35.69
N LEU A 56 53.79 11.54 -36.23
CA LEU A 56 53.78 12.85 -35.56
C LEU A 56 52.35 13.37 -35.33
N SER A 57 51.46 13.21 -36.32
CA SER A 57 50.05 13.59 -36.18
C SER A 57 49.34 12.74 -35.13
N TRP A 58 49.57 11.42 -35.14
CA TRP A 58 49.08 10.51 -34.10
C TRP A 58 49.67 10.83 -32.72
N PHE A 59 50.96 11.18 -32.64
CA PHE A 59 51.60 11.55 -31.38
C PHE A 59 51.04 12.87 -30.83
N ARG A 60 50.80 13.88 -31.69
CA ARG A 60 50.10 15.12 -31.30
C ARG A 60 48.68 14.86 -30.83
N PHE A 61 47.92 14.02 -31.55
CA PHE A 61 46.56 13.62 -31.18
C PHE A 61 46.52 12.87 -29.85
N ALA A 62 47.42 11.90 -29.65
CA ALA A 62 47.56 11.15 -28.40
C ALA A 62 48.06 12.03 -27.24
N ALA A 63 48.92 13.02 -27.50
CA ALA A 63 49.39 13.99 -26.51
C ALA A 63 48.29 14.97 -26.08
N MET A 64 47.43 15.42 -27.01
CA MET A 64 46.25 16.23 -26.69
C MET A 64 45.27 15.46 -25.80
N ARG A 65 44.86 14.24 -26.20
CA ARG A 65 44.01 13.38 -25.35
C ARG A 65 44.61 13.05 -23.97
N ARG A 66 45.94 12.91 -23.87
CA ARG A 66 46.63 12.74 -22.57
C ARG A 66 46.61 14.00 -21.70
N ARG A 67 46.61 15.20 -22.29
CA ARG A 67 46.47 16.47 -21.56
C ARG A 67 45.03 16.65 -21.08
N GLU A 68 44.05 16.46 -21.95
CA GLU A 68 42.62 16.51 -21.62
C GLU A 68 42.28 15.57 -20.44
N ARG A 69 42.76 14.32 -20.50
CA ARG A 69 42.56 13.36 -19.40
C ARG A 69 43.28 13.76 -18.10
N ARG A 70 44.41 14.45 -18.17
CA ARG A 70 45.12 14.96 -16.97
C ARG A 70 44.38 16.14 -16.36
N ASP A 71 43.92 17.07 -17.18
CA ASP A 71 43.18 18.27 -16.75
C ASP A 71 41.83 17.89 -16.11
N LEU A 72 41.11 16.94 -16.70
CA LEU A 72 39.89 16.37 -16.11
C LEU A 72 40.17 15.72 -14.75
N MET A 73 41.24 14.93 -14.64
CA MET A 73 41.61 14.27 -13.38
C MET A 73 42.12 15.25 -12.31
N SER A 74 42.79 16.35 -12.66
CA SER A 74 43.18 17.36 -11.67
C SER A 74 41.97 18.14 -11.16
N ARG A 75 41.06 18.58 -12.04
CA ARG A 75 39.80 19.22 -11.63
C ARG A 75 38.97 18.34 -10.69
N LEU A 76 38.88 17.04 -10.99
CA LEU A 76 38.20 16.09 -10.11
C LEU A 76 38.89 15.90 -8.76
N ALA A 77 40.23 15.92 -8.72
CA ALA A 77 41.00 15.89 -7.47
C ALA A 77 40.88 17.20 -6.66
N GLU A 78 40.62 18.32 -7.34
CA GLU A 78 40.31 19.63 -6.75
C GLU A 78 38.83 19.77 -6.32
N GLY A 79 38.00 18.74 -6.53
CA GLY A 79 36.58 18.72 -6.15
C GLY A 79 35.62 19.32 -7.19
N ASP A 80 36.10 19.76 -8.36
CA ASP A 80 35.23 20.27 -9.42
C ASP A 80 34.47 19.13 -10.12
N LEU A 81 33.26 18.86 -9.63
CA LEU A 81 32.32 17.92 -10.22
C LEU A 81 31.48 18.54 -11.34
N THR A 82 31.67 19.81 -11.73
CA THR A 82 30.85 20.49 -12.75
C THR A 82 31.22 20.08 -14.17
N THR A 83 32.47 19.69 -14.41
CA THR A 83 33.05 19.46 -15.75
C THR A 83 32.26 18.42 -16.59
N PRO A 84 31.82 18.75 -17.81
CA PRO A 84 31.24 17.77 -18.74
C PRO A 84 32.31 16.87 -19.35
N ILE A 85 31.98 15.59 -19.58
CA ILE A 85 32.96 14.59 -20.08
C ILE A 85 32.79 14.37 -21.58
N HIS A 86 33.60 15.07 -22.38
CA HIS A 86 33.59 14.94 -23.83
C HIS A 86 34.12 13.58 -24.33
N THR A 87 33.52 13.06 -25.39
CA THR A 87 33.83 11.76 -26.03
C THR A 87 35.27 11.67 -26.54
N GLY A 88 36.09 10.75 -26.01
CA GLY A 88 37.46 10.60 -26.51
C GLY A 88 38.39 9.54 -25.89
N PHE A 89 38.06 8.84 -24.80
CA PHE A 89 39.03 7.90 -24.20
C PHE A 89 38.43 6.59 -23.64
N GLU A 90 39.29 5.58 -23.58
CA GLU A 90 38.99 4.23 -23.08
C GLU A 90 38.77 4.29 -21.55
N GLY A 91 37.60 3.86 -21.06
CA GLY A 91 37.16 3.99 -19.66
C GLY A 91 36.38 5.28 -19.32
N GLN A 92 35.90 6.03 -20.32
CA GLN A 92 35.17 7.28 -20.10
C GLN A 92 33.80 7.10 -19.42
N GLU A 93 33.06 6.05 -19.74
CA GLU A 93 31.73 5.76 -19.16
C GLU A 93 31.82 5.48 -17.66
N ASP A 94 32.85 4.76 -17.22
CA ASP A 94 33.07 4.49 -15.80
C ASP A 94 33.41 5.77 -15.02
N LEU A 95 34.17 6.69 -15.63
CA LEU A 95 34.39 8.01 -15.05
C LEU A 95 33.10 8.84 -15.01
N ARG A 96 32.22 8.76 -16.03
CA ARG A 96 30.89 9.39 -16.02
C ARG A 96 30.03 8.86 -14.88
N ARG A 97 29.99 7.54 -14.70
CA ARG A 97 29.29 6.88 -13.58
C ARG A 97 29.84 7.32 -12.22
N LEU A 98 31.17 7.46 -12.08
CA LEU A 98 31.82 7.94 -10.86
C LEU A 98 31.51 9.41 -10.54
N ILE A 99 31.53 10.32 -11.52
CA ILE A 99 31.15 11.72 -11.28
C ILE A 99 29.68 11.81 -10.89
N LEU A 100 28.79 11.07 -11.56
CA LEU A 100 27.36 11.06 -11.25
C LEU A 100 27.06 10.41 -9.88
N SER A 101 27.84 9.42 -9.41
CA SER A 101 27.69 8.89 -8.05
C SER A 101 28.24 9.86 -7.00
N LEU A 102 29.38 10.52 -7.25
CA LEU A 102 29.95 11.55 -6.36
C LEU A 102 29.05 12.78 -6.23
N ARG A 103 28.51 13.32 -7.33
CA ARG A 103 27.52 14.42 -7.31
C ARG A 103 26.34 14.07 -6.41
N ARG A 104 25.79 12.85 -6.55
CA ARG A 104 24.67 12.37 -5.74
C ARG A 104 25.06 12.23 -4.27
N ALA A 105 26.18 11.59 -3.97
CA ALA A 105 26.68 11.45 -2.60
C ALA A 105 26.86 12.81 -1.92
N MET A 106 27.52 13.78 -2.55
CA MET A 106 27.70 15.12 -1.99
C MET A 106 26.37 15.84 -1.79
N SER A 107 25.44 15.78 -2.75
CA SER A 107 24.09 16.36 -2.58
C SER A 107 23.28 15.69 -1.46
N GLN A 108 23.52 14.41 -1.18
CA GLN A 108 22.90 13.70 -0.07
C GLN A 108 23.50 14.14 1.27
N VAL A 109 24.83 14.28 1.37
CA VAL A 109 25.48 14.79 2.58
C VAL A 109 24.99 16.21 2.89
N GLN A 110 24.97 17.15 1.93
CA GLN A 110 24.45 18.52 2.15
C GLN A 110 23.03 18.54 2.75
N ARG A 111 22.14 17.63 2.30
CA ARG A 111 20.79 17.49 2.84
C ARG A 111 20.74 16.85 4.23
N VAL A 112 21.60 15.87 4.50
CA VAL A 112 21.71 15.29 5.85
C VAL A 112 22.22 16.34 6.84
N THR A 113 23.19 17.16 6.45
CA THR A 113 23.70 18.26 7.28
C THR A 113 22.62 19.31 7.58
N SER A 114 21.82 19.71 6.58
CA SER A 114 20.73 20.68 6.81
C SER A 114 19.56 20.09 7.61
N ASN A 115 19.29 18.79 7.50
CA ASN A 115 18.34 18.07 8.36
C ASN A 115 18.83 17.99 9.80
N LEU A 116 20.10 17.63 10.03
CA LEU A 116 20.72 17.63 11.37
C LEU A 116 20.66 19.02 12.01
N HIS A 117 20.90 20.09 11.23
CA HIS A 117 20.75 21.46 11.71
C HIS A 117 19.31 21.80 12.12
N ARG A 118 18.29 21.41 11.32
CA ARG A 118 16.87 21.55 11.70
C ARG A 118 16.53 20.79 12.98
N THR A 119 16.99 19.54 13.12
CA THR A 119 16.74 18.71 14.30
C THR A 119 17.43 19.26 15.55
N GLY A 120 18.68 19.70 15.44
CA GLY A 120 19.44 20.29 16.55
C GLY A 120 18.74 21.53 17.13
N ASN A 121 18.26 22.42 16.26
CA ASN A 121 17.50 23.61 16.68
C ASN A 121 16.20 23.23 17.43
N GLY A 122 15.50 22.17 17.00
CA GLY A 122 14.32 21.67 17.71
C GLY A 122 14.62 21.08 19.09
N VAL A 123 15.74 20.37 19.25
CA VAL A 123 16.20 19.83 20.54
C VAL A 123 16.61 20.95 21.51
N SER A 124 17.30 22.00 21.02
CA SER A 124 17.67 23.16 21.84
C SER A 124 16.43 23.87 22.41
N GLU A 125 15.37 24.06 21.62
CA GLU A 125 14.14 24.71 22.09
C GLU A 125 13.40 23.87 23.16
N GLN A 126 13.39 22.54 23.03
CA GLN A 126 12.85 21.66 24.07
C GLN A 126 13.69 21.69 25.36
N ALA A 127 15.03 21.71 25.25
CA ALA A 127 15.93 21.85 26.39
C ALA A 127 15.72 23.20 27.11
N ARG A 128 15.48 24.28 26.35
CA ARG A 128 15.18 25.61 26.87
C ARG A 128 13.93 25.66 27.74
N MET A 129 12.83 25.03 27.28
CA MET A 129 11.59 24.94 28.06
C MET A 129 11.77 24.14 29.37
N LEU A 130 12.55 23.05 29.36
CA LEU A 130 12.88 22.28 30.56
C LEU A 130 13.71 23.11 31.57
N LEU A 131 14.69 23.87 31.09
CA LEU A 131 15.49 24.77 31.93
C LEU A 131 14.65 25.89 32.58
N GLU A 132 13.65 26.42 31.89
CA GLU A 132 12.72 27.41 32.45
C GLU A 132 11.74 26.82 33.48
N ALA A 133 11.37 25.54 33.36
CA ALA A 133 10.62 24.84 34.40
C ALA A 133 11.45 24.68 35.69
N ALA A 134 12.69 24.20 35.57
CA ALA A 134 13.60 24.02 36.72
C ALA A 134 13.92 25.34 37.45
N ARG A 135 14.10 26.44 36.70
CA ARG A 135 14.32 27.78 37.28
C ARG A 135 13.14 28.28 38.10
N ARG A 136 11.89 27.99 37.69
CA ARG A 136 10.68 28.36 38.44
C ARG A 136 10.55 27.62 39.78
N GLN A 137 10.98 26.35 39.83
CA GLN A 137 10.99 25.55 41.06
C GLN A 137 11.99 26.10 42.10
N GLY A 138 13.18 26.54 41.67
CA GLY A 138 14.16 27.17 42.57
C GLY A 138 13.62 28.42 43.28
N GLY A 139 12.90 29.29 42.55
CA GLY A 139 12.27 30.49 43.12
C GLY A 139 11.10 30.24 44.10
N ALA A 140 10.63 29.01 44.25
CA ALA A 140 9.68 28.64 45.30
C ALA A 140 10.39 28.35 46.63
N VAL A 141 11.56 27.70 46.58
CA VAL A 141 12.34 27.27 47.75
C VAL A 141 12.88 28.47 48.55
N GLU A 142 13.36 29.50 47.86
CA GLU A 142 13.91 30.72 48.47
C GLU A 142 12.92 31.45 49.41
N ARG A 143 11.61 31.34 49.13
CA ARG A 143 10.55 31.99 49.91
C ARG A 143 10.22 31.25 51.21
N THR A 144 10.44 29.93 51.28
CA THR A 144 10.23 29.13 52.49
C THR A 144 11.32 29.40 53.53
N LEU A 145 12.57 29.62 53.07
CA LEU A 145 13.71 29.98 53.92
C LEU A 145 13.51 31.30 54.69
N THR A 146 12.73 32.24 54.15
CA THR A 146 12.51 33.55 54.80
C THR A 146 11.59 33.48 56.02
N ALA A 147 10.75 32.44 56.14
CA ALA A 147 9.75 32.31 57.21
C ALA A 147 10.33 31.76 58.54
N VAL A 148 11.45 31.04 58.49
CA VAL A 148 12.01 30.32 59.66
C VAL A 148 12.72 31.27 60.65
N GLY A 149 13.17 32.44 60.20
CA GLY A 149 13.99 33.38 61.00
C GLY A 149 13.28 34.13 62.15
N GLY A 150 11.98 33.91 62.39
CA GLY A 150 11.17 34.74 63.29
C GLY A 150 11.22 34.43 64.80
N ASN A 151 11.72 33.26 65.22
CA ASN A 151 11.47 32.73 66.58
C ASN A 151 12.43 33.18 67.71
N GLY A 152 13.36 34.10 67.45
CA GLY A 152 14.50 34.38 68.35
C GLY A 152 14.19 35.10 69.68
N THR A 153 13.05 35.77 69.83
CA THR A 153 12.80 36.70 70.95
C THR A 153 12.31 36.03 72.25
N SER A 154 11.78 34.81 72.20
CA SER A 154 11.17 34.15 73.37
C SER A 154 12.19 33.58 74.38
N LEU A 155 13.47 33.44 74.00
CA LEU A 155 14.47 32.76 74.83
C LEU A 155 15.01 33.57 76.03
N GLN A 156 14.85 34.90 76.06
CA GLN A 156 15.49 35.71 77.11
C GLN A 156 14.88 35.55 78.51
N VAL A 157 13.65 35.05 78.64
CA VAL A 157 12.96 34.96 79.94
C VAL A 157 13.47 33.80 80.82
N ALA A 158 14.07 32.76 80.22
CA ALA A 158 14.48 31.54 80.93
C ALA A 158 15.66 31.72 81.91
N ILE A 159 16.49 32.76 81.70
CA ILE A 159 17.79 32.94 82.39
C ILE A 159 17.65 33.11 83.91
N LYS A 160 16.50 33.57 84.42
CA LYS A 160 16.32 33.88 85.86
C LYS A 160 16.07 32.68 86.79
N ARG A 161 15.90 31.45 86.28
CA ARG A 161 15.54 30.28 87.12
C ARG A 161 16.71 29.40 87.58
N VAL A 162 17.93 29.69 87.17
CA VAL A 162 19.10 28.78 87.30
C VAL A 162 19.61 28.64 88.75
N GLN A 163 19.45 29.64 89.60
CA GLN A 163 20.14 29.71 90.90
C GLN A 163 19.57 28.84 92.04
N HIS A 164 18.46 28.13 91.84
CA HIS A 164 17.87 27.22 92.85
C HIS A 164 18.16 25.72 92.59
N ILE A 165 18.90 25.42 91.53
CA ILE A 165 18.97 24.08 90.95
C ILE A 165 20.17 23.26 91.49
N GLU A 166 21.23 23.91 91.96
CA GLU A 166 22.53 23.29 92.28
C GLU A 166 22.49 22.25 93.43
N THR A 167 21.63 22.43 94.42
CA THR A 167 21.56 21.54 95.61
C THR A 167 20.81 20.22 95.37
N PHE A 168 20.00 20.12 94.31
CA PHE A 168 19.16 18.94 94.01
C PHE A 168 19.93 17.78 93.34
N ALA A 169 21.18 18.02 92.93
CA ALA A 169 21.93 17.09 92.10
C ALA A 169 22.24 15.76 92.81
N HIS A 170 22.82 15.83 94.00
CA HIS A 170 23.73 14.77 94.46
C HIS A 170 23.07 13.41 94.76
N GLU A 171 21.77 13.40 95.11
CA GLU A 171 21.04 12.18 95.49
C GLU A 171 20.42 11.44 94.30
N THR A 172 20.31 12.10 93.15
CA THR A 172 19.40 11.68 92.07
C THR A 172 20.03 10.68 91.08
N THR A 173 21.36 10.60 90.98
CA THR A 173 22.09 9.73 90.02
C THR A 173 21.73 8.24 90.12
N GLY A 174 21.54 7.71 91.34
CA GLY A 174 21.49 6.27 91.60
C GLY A 174 20.24 5.56 91.04
N ALA A 175 19.10 6.25 90.99
CA ALA A 175 17.82 5.66 90.58
C ALA A 175 17.65 5.50 89.05
N LEU A 176 18.56 6.06 88.25
CA LEU A 176 18.34 6.35 86.83
C LEU A 176 18.86 5.27 85.90
N LEU A 177 19.86 4.51 86.37
CA LEU A 177 20.42 3.38 85.62
C LEU A 177 19.39 2.27 85.44
N GLU A 178 18.61 1.94 86.49
CA GLU A 178 17.56 0.91 86.40
C GLU A 178 16.38 1.34 85.51
N MET A 179 16.02 2.63 85.53
CA MET A 179 14.92 3.14 84.70
C MET A 179 15.25 3.10 83.20
N THR A 180 16.54 3.27 82.84
CA THR A 180 16.97 3.35 81.43
C THR A 180 16.80 2.01 80.69
N GLU A 181 17.10 0.89 81.35
CA GLU A 181 16.99 -0.46 80.77
C GLU A 181 15.54 -0.83 80.41
N ARG A 182 14.60 -0.59 81.32
CA ARG A 182 13.17 -0.91 81.10
C ARG A 182 12.53 -0.02 80.02
N LEU A 183 13.04 1.20 79.82
CA LEU A 183 12.54 2.11 78.79
C LEU A 183 12.98 1.71 77.37
N HIS A 184 14.12 1.04 77.20
CA HIS A 184 14.50 0.47 75.90
C HIS A 184 13.45 -0.54 75.41
N GLN A 185 13.07 -1.50 76.25
CA GLN A 185 12.07 -2.53 75.93
C GLN A 185 10.70 -1.95 75.54
N VAL A 186 10.34 -0.77 76.09
CA VAL A 186 9.10 -0.06 75.72
C VAL A 186 9.22 0.61 74.35
N VAL A 187 10.39 1.17 74.01
CA VAL A 187 10.63 1.81 72.70
C VAL A 187 10.59 0.76 71.57
N ASP A 188 11.27 -0.38 71.74
CA ASP A 188 11.27 -1.48 70.74
C ASP A 188 9.85 -2.02 70.47
N GLY A 189 9.04 -2.14 71.53
CA GLY A 189 7.64 -2.53 71.42
C GLY A 189 6.77 -1.50 70.68
N LEU A 190 7.07 -0.20 70.81
CA LEU A 190 6.35 0.87 70.13
C LEU A 190 6.72 1.00 68.65
N GLU A 191 7.98 0.73 68.27
CA GLU A 191 8.39 0.66 66.87
C GLU A 191 7.61 -0.46 66.14
N THR A 192 7.46 -1.62 66.79
CA THR A 192 6.65 -2.75 66.28
C THR A 192 5.18 -2.36 66.07
N VAL A 193 4.58 -1.59 67.00
CA VAL A 193 3.19 -1.10 66.87
C VAL A 193 3.05 -0.06 65.74
N ASN A 194 4.08 0.78 65.52
CA ASN A 194 4.08 1.76 64.45
C ASN A 194 4.19 1.11 63.06
N ASP A 195 5.09 0.14 62.88
CA ASP A 195 5.22 -0.66 61.64
C ASP A 195 3.93 -1.43 61.34
N PHE A 196 3.33 -2.08 62.35
CA PHE A 196 2.00 -2.71 62.21
C PHE A 196 0.94 -1.70 61.75
N SER A 197 0.87 -0.53 62.38
CA SER A 197 -0.09 0.52 62.04
C SER A 197 0.08 1.03 60.59
N GLN A 198 1.31 1.24 60.14
CA GLN A 198 1.60 1.67 58.76
C GLN A 198 1.20 0.60 57.75
N ARG A 199 1.55 -0.67 57.99
CA ARG A 199 1.15 -1.80 57.11
C ARG A 199 -0.36 -1.96 57.03
N THR A 200 -1.07 -1.92 58.16
CA THR A 200 -2.54 -2.02 58.18
C THR A 200 -3.20 -0.82 57.50
N SER A 201 -2.64 0.39 57.63
CA SER A 201 -3.14 1.57 56.91
C SER A 201 -3.01 1.40 55.40
N GLY A 202 -1.85 0.94 54.91
CA GLY A 202 -1.64 0.67 53.47
C GLY A 202 -2.57 -0.40 52.92
N LEU A 203 -2.78 -1.50 53.66
CA LEU A 203 -3.74 -2.54 53.30
C LEU A 203 -5.19 -2.02 53.24
N THR A 204 -5.56 -1.12 54.17
CA THR A 204 -6.92 -0.55 54.23
C THR A 204 -7.18 0.47 53.12
N GLN A 205 -6.16 1.24 52.72
CA GLN A 205 -6.23 2.10 51.55
C GLN A 205 -6.37 1.27 50.27
N ALA A 206 -5.52 0.27 50.05
CA ALA A 206 -5.60 -0.63 48.90
C ALA A 206 -6.94 -1.41 48.84
N MET A 207 -7.52 -1.74 49.99
CA MET A 207 -8.86 -2.32 50.07
C MET A 207 -9.94 -1.32 49.63
N THR A 208 -9.84 -0.06 50.05
CA THR A 208 -10.78 1.01 49.66
C THR A 208 -10.73 1.27 48.15
N GLU A 209 -9.54 1.34 47.56
CA GLU A 209 -9.32 1.49 46.11
C GLU A 209 -9.91 0.32 45.31
N ARG A 210 -9.72 -0.92 45.80
CA ARG A 210 -10.35 -2.12 45.22
C ARG A 210 -11.87 -2.10 45.33
N LEU A 211 -12.42 -1.65 46.45
CA LEU A 211 -13.87 -1.54 46.64
C LEU A 211 -14.50 -0.49 45.71
N THR A 212 -13.82 0.64 45.46
CA THR A 212 -14.27 1.61 44.44
C THR A 212 -14.24 1.02 43.03
N HIS A 213 -13.24 0.18 42.71
CA HIS A 213 -13.20 -0.53 41.42
C HIS A 213 -14.32 -1.59 41.32
N ILE A 214 -14.63 -2.32 42.39
CA ILE A 214 -15.73 -3.29 42.41
C ILE A 214 -17.08 -2.62 42.17
N ALA A 215 -17.31 -1.44 42.77
CA ALA A 215 -18.53 -0.66 42.54
C ALA A 215 -18.64 -0.19 41.08
N ALA A 216 -17.58 0.37 40.51
CA ALA A 216 -17.55 0.81 39.10
C ALA A 216 -17.76 -0.35 38.12
N SER A 217 -17.09 -1.49 38.32
CA SER A 217 -17.32 -2.71 37.52
C SER A 217 -18.72 -3.29 37.72
N GLY A 218 -19.38 -3.03 38.86
CA GLY A 218 -20.78 -3.32 39.07
C GLY A 218 -21.69 -2.53 38.12
N ASP A 219 -21.52 -1.21 38.07
CA ASP A 219 -22.31 -0.35 37.18
C ASP A 219 -22.11 -0.72 35.69
N GLU A 220 -20.88 -1.08 35.29
CA GLU A 220 -20.59 -1.58 33.93
C GLU A 220 -21.31 -2.91 33.61
N LEU A 221 -21.30 -3.88 34.54
CA LEU A 221 -22.01 -5.14 34.37
C LEU A 221 -23.54 -4.96 34.37
N GLY A 222 -24.05 -3.97 35.11
CA GLY A 222 -25.46 -3.56 35.07
C GLY A 222 -25.86 -3.01 33.69
N ARG A 223 -25.05 -2.11 33.12
CA ARG A 223 -25.25 -1.60 31.76
C ARG A 223 -25.18 -2.73 30.72
N PHE A 224 -24.19 -3.60 30.81
CA PHE A 224 -24.03 -4.75 29.91
C PHE A 224 -25.25 -5.69 29.94
N ALA A 225 -25.83 -5.93 31.12
CA ALA A 225 -27.05 -6.73 31.23
C ALA A 225 -28.25 -6.09 30.52
N SER A 226 -28.39 -4.76 30.58
CA SER A 226 -29.43 -4.02 29.84
C SER A 226 -29.20 -4.08 28.32
N GLU A 227 -27.97 -3.83 27.87
CA GLU A 227 -27.61 -3.87 26.44
C GLU A 227 -27.80 -5.26 25.83
N ALA A 228 -27.61 -6.33 26.62
CA ALA A 228 -27.91 -7.69 26.20
C ALA A 228 -29.42 -7.96 26.05
N GLU A 229 -30.29 -7.30 26.81
CA GLU A 229 -31.76 -7.39 26.64
C GLU A 229 -32.20 -6.64 25.37
N ASP A 230 -31.70 -5.42 25.15
CA ASP A 230 -31.96 -4.64 23.92
C ASP A 230 -31.46 -5.35 22.66
N PHE A 231 -30.29 -6.01 22.74
CA PHE A 231 -29.75 -6.81 21.64
C PHE A 231 -30.65 -8.00 21.27
N VAL A 232 -31.23 -8.70 22.26
CA VAL A 232 -32.15 -9.81 21.98
C VAL A 232 -33.44 -9.29 21.31
N ALA A 233 -33.98 -8.15 21.72
CA ALA A 233 -35.13 -7.53 21.06
C ALA A 233 -34.85 -7.16 19.58
N LEU A 234 -33.62 -6.70 19.28
CA LEU A 234 -33.18 -6.47 17.89
C LEU A 234 -33.08 -7.78 17.09
N VAL A 235 -32.59 -8.86 17.70
CA VAL A 235 -32.51 -10.20 17.09
C VAL A 235 -33.90 -10.77 16.80
N GLU A 236 -34.89 -10.59 17.69
CA GLU A 236 -36.29 -10.99 17.47
C GLU A 236 -36.89 -10.29 16.23
N GLY A 237 -36.68 -8.98 16.09
CA GLY A 237 -37.09 -8.24 14.89
C GLY A 237 -36.40 -8.74 13.60
N GLY A 238 -35.15 -9.19 13.71
CA GLY A 238 -34.42 -9.87 12.62
C GLY A 238 -35.01 -11.24 12.26
N ILE A 239 -35.36 -12.04 13.26
CA ILE A 239 -36.00 -13.36 13.11
C ILE A 239 -37.32 -13.23 12.32
N ASP A 240 -38.17 -12.26 12.66
CA ASP A 240 -39.42 -12.02 11.95
C ASP A 240 -39.23 -11.48 10.51
N ALA A 241 -38.15 -10.75 10.25
CA ALA A 241 -37.79 -10.37 8.89
C ALA A 241 -37.34 -11.59 8.05
N VAL A 242 -36.56 -12.50 8.62
CA VAL A 242 -36.14 -13.76 7.98
C VAL A 242 -37.35 -14.68 7.73
N ARG A 243 -38.24 -14.82 8.73
CA ARG A 243 -39.47 -15.64 8.66
C ARG A 243 -40.42 -15.17 7.54
N ARG A 244 -40.59 -13.85 7.36
CA ARG A 244 -41.34 -13.29 6.22
C ARG A 244 -40.68 -13.59 4.88
N ARG A 245 -39.37 -13.35 4.74
CA ARG A 245 -38.62 -13.65 3.51
C ARG A 245 -38.63 -15.15 3.14
N ALA A 246 -38.57 -16.03 4.14
CA ALA A 246 -38.70 -17.47 3.95
C ALA A 246 -40.08 -17.84 3.38
N THR A 247 -41.15 -17.20 3.87
CA THR A 247 -42.52 -17.37 3.39
C THR A 247 -42.69 -16.85 1.95
N GLU A 248 -42.14 -15.67 1.64
CA GLU A 248 -42.11 -15.10 0.28
C GLU A 248 -41.35 -16.03 -0.69
N THR A 249 -40.16 -16.48 -0.31
CA THR A 249 -39.33 -17.42 -1.09
C THR A 249 -40.06 -18.73 -1.36
N ASN A 250 -40.79 -19.26 -0.37
CA ASN A 250 -41.63 -20.45 -0.53
C ASN A 250 -42.71 -20.24 -1.60
N SER A 251 -43.39 -19.09 -1.58
CA SER A 251 -44.43 -18.77 -2.58
C SER A 251 -43.87 -18.62 -3.99
N MET A 252 -42.67 -18.05 -4.13
CA MET A 252 -41.95 -17.95 -5.40
C MET A 252 -41.52 -19.32 -5.92
N ALA A 253 -41.02 -20.21 -5.05
CA ALA A 253 -40.67 -21.58 -5.40
C ALA A 253 -41.88 -22.38 -5.91
N ILE A 254 -43.08 -22.19 -5.32
CA ILE A 254 -44.32 -22.78 -5.82
C ILE A 254 -44.64 -22.26 -7.24
N ALA A 255 -44.55 -20.95 -7.47
CA ALA A 255 -44.84 -20.33 -8.77
C ALA A 255 -43.85 -20.75 -9.87
N VAL A 256 -42.55 -20.88 -9.54
CA VAL A 256 -41.52 -21.39 -10.45
C VAL A 256 -41.77 -22.86 -10.78
N THR A 257 -42.06 -23.71 -9.79
CA THR A 257 -42.38 -25.13 -10.01
C THR A 257 -43.56 -25.32 -10.96
N ALA A 258 -44.67 -24.61 -10.71
CA ALA A 258 -45.86 -24.66 -11.55
C ALA A 258 -45.64 -24.12 -12.97
N THR A 259 -44.66 -23.23 -13.15
CA THR A 259 -44.30 -22.69 -14.48
C THR A 259 -43.36 -23.63 -15.22
N ALA A 260 -42.39 -24.25 -14.54
CA ALA A 260 -41.54 -25.29 -15.12
C ALA A 260 -42.36 -26.49 -15.61
N GLN A 261 -43.31 -26.98 -14.80
CA GLN A 261 -44.22 -28.08 -15.19
C GLN A 261 -45.06 -27.76 -16.44
N ARG A 262 -45.55 -26.51 -16.57
CA ARG A 262 -46.28 -26.08 -17.77
C ARG A 262 -45.36 -25.97 -18.98
N GLY A 263 -44.13 -25.51 -18.78
CA GLY A 263 -43.10 -25.51 -19.82
C GLY A 263 -42.78 -26.93 -20.31
N GLU A 264 -42.61 -27.88 -19.38
CA GLU A 264 -42.25 -29.27 -19.68
C GLU A 264 -43.33 -29.95 -20.53
N ALA A 265 -44.61 -29.73 -20.21
CA ALA A 265 -45.73 -30.18 -21.02
C ALA A 265 -45.74 -29.56 -22.44
N LEU A 266 -45.57 -28.24 -22.56
CA LEU A 266 -45.57 -27.53 -23.85
C LEU A 266 -44.39 -27.95 -24.75
N VAL A 267 -43.22 -28.19 -24.16
CA VAL A 267 -42.05 -28.70 -24.88
C VAL A 267 -42.29 -30.15 -25.31
N GLY A 268 -42.85 -31.00 -24.45
CA GLY A 268 -43.23 -32.37 -24.80
C GLY A 268 -44.21 -32.45 -25.97
N ASP A 269 -45.26 -31.62 -25.96
CA ASP A 269 -46.21 -31.49 -27.09
C ASP A 269 -45.50 -31.04 -28.38
N SER A 270 -44.53 -30.13 -28.27
CA SER A 270 -43.75 -29.62 -29.40
C SER A 270 -42.82 -30.69 -29.99
N VAL A 271 -42.14 -31.48 -29.15
CA VAL A 271 -41.32 -32.64 -29.55
C VAL A 271 -42.20 -33.69 -30.23
N GLN A 272 -43.37 -34.01 -29.67
CA GLN A 272 -44.31 -34.93 -30.30
C GLN A 272 -44.82 -34.40 -31.66
N GLY A 273 -44.98 -33.08 -31.79
CA GLY A 273 -45.26 -32.42 -33.06
C GLY A 273 -44.15 -32.63 -34.09
N MET A 274 -42.89 -32.45 -33.70
CA MET A 274 -41.73 -32.63 -34.59
C MET A 274 -41.57 -34.07 -35.09
N TYR A 275 -41.84 -35.09 -34.27
CA TYR A 275 -41.87 -36.48 -34.73
C TYR A 275 -42.93 -36.73 -35.83
N ARG A 276 -44.11 -36.08 -35.74
CA ARG A 276 -45.13 -36.16 -36.79
C ARG A 276 -44.70 -35.44 -38.08
N VAL A 277 -43.96 -34.34 -37.96
CA VAL A 277 -43.35 -33.66 -39.11
C VAL A 277 -42.30 -34.56 -39.76
N GLU A 278 -41.37 -35.13 -39.00
CA GLU A 278 -40.36 -36.07 -39.48
C GLU A 278 -40.99 -37.26 -40.25
N GLU A 279 -42.04 -37.88 -39.69
CA GLU A 279 -42.75 -38.98 -40.35
C GLU A 279 -43.44 -38.55 -41.65
N THR A 280 -44.00 -37.34 -41.69
CA THR A 280 -44.66 -36.78 -42.88
C THR A 280 -43.65 -36.44 -43.96
N VAL A 281 -42.51 -35.85 -43.59
CA VAL A 281 -41.40 -35.52 -44.49
C VAL A 281 -40.78 -36.80 -45.08
N ARG A 282 -40.59 -37.86 -44.28
CA ARG A 282 -40.15 -39.19 -44.77
C ARG A 282 -41.10 -39.73 -45.84
N LYS A 283 -42.41 -39.71 -45.59
CA LYS A 283 -43.43 -40.16 -46.57
C LYS A 283 -43.42 -39.29 -47.85
N ALA A 284 -43.15 -38.00 -47.73
CA ALA A 284 -43.01 -37.11 -48.89
C ALA A 284 -41.76 -37.46 -49.72
N ALA A 285 -40.63 -37.79 -49.09
CA ALA A 285 -39.40 -38.22 -49.77
C ALA A 285 -39.64 -39.48 -50.63
N GLU A 286 -40.28 -40.49 -50.04
CA GLU A 286 -40.63 -41.76 -50.71
C GLU A 286 -41.52 -41.53 -51.96
N LEU A 287 -42.47 -40.59 -51.89
CA LEU A 287 -43.31 -40.20 -53.03
C LEU A 287 -42.52 -39.48 -54.15
N MET A 288 -41.58 -38.60 -53.78
CA MET A 288 -40.76 -37.85 -54.75
C MET A 288 -39.75 -38.76 -55.46
N GLU A 289 -39.14 -39.72 -54.76
CA GLU A 289 -38.25 -40.73 -55.36
C GLU A 289 -38.98 -41.59 -56.41
N MET A 290 -40.21 -42.04 -56.09
CA MET A 290 -41.06 -42.75 -57.05
C MET A 290 -41.42 -41.87 -58.27
N LEU A 291 -41.68 -40.57 -58.07
CA LEU A 291 -41.98 -39.64 -59.16
C LEU A 291 -40.77 -39.39 -60.06
N GLY A 292 -39.56 -39.32 -59.49
CA GLY A 292 -38.30 -39.26 -60.24
C GLY A 292 -38.08 -40.49 -61.11
N THR A 293 -38.30 -41.68 -60.53
CA THR A 293 -38.18 -42.97 -61.26
C THR A 293 -39.17 -43.06 -62.43
N ARG A 294 -40.43 -42.65 -62.23
CA ARG A 294 -41.43 -42.60 -63.33
C ARG A 294 -41.08 -41.58 -64.41
N SER A 295 -40.51 -40.45 -64.03
CA SER A 295 -40.08 -39.42 -65.00
C SER A 295 -38.91 -39.91 -65.87
N LEU A 296 -38.01 -40.73 -65.31
CA LEU A 296 -36.96 -41.47 -66.03
C LEU A 296 -37.51 -42.52 -67.02
N GLU A 297 -38.62 -43.18 -66.69
CA GLU A 297 -39.32 -44.10 -67.60
C GLU A 297 -39.99 -43.36 -68.76
N ILE A 298 -40.68 -42.25 -68.49
CA ILE A 298 -41.32 -41.43 -69.52
C ILE A 298 -40.26 -40.86 -70.48
N GLY A 299 -39.12 -40.37 -69.99
CA GLY A 299 -38.02 -39.89 -70.82
C GLY A 299 -37.55 -40.94 -71.84
N ARG A 300 -37.29 -42.17 -71.39
CA ARG A 300 -36.90 -43.28 -72.28
C ARG A 300 -37.96 -43.61 -73.34
N ILE A 301 -39.24 -43.50 -73.01
CA ILE A 301 -40.33 -43.70 -73.97
C ILE A 301 -40.32 -42.58 -75.03
N VAL A 302 -40.11 -41.32 -74.61
CA VAL A 302 -40.03 -40.16 -75.52
C VAL A 302 -38.85 -40.29 -76.48
N ASP A 303 -37.68 -40.72 -75.99
CA ASP A 303 -36.48 -40.96 -76.82
C ASP A 303 -36.73 -42.02 -77.91
N VAL A 304 -37.42 -43.11 -77.58
CA VAL A 304 -37.79 -44.17 -78.55
C VAL A 304 -38.79 -43.66 -79.59
N ILE A 305 -39.79 -42.86 -79.19
CA ILE A 305 -40.75 -42.27 -80.14
C ILE A 305 -40.04 -41.25 -81.05
N GLN A 306 -39.07 -40.49 -80.53
CA GLN A 306 -38.22 -39.58 -81.29
C GLN A 306 -37.41 -40.34 -82.36
N GLU A 307 -36.77 -41.45 -81.99
CA GLU A 307 -36.02 -42.30 -82.94
C GLU A 307 -36.95 -42.87 -84.03
N ILE A 308 -38.11 -43.40 -83.65
CA ILE A 308 -39.10 -43.92 -84.60
C ILE A 308 -39.58 -42.82 -85.55
N ALA A 309 -39.82 -41.60 -85.06
CA ALA A 309 -40.23 -40.46 -85.87
C ALA A 309 -39.14 -40.07 -86.88
N ASP A 310 -37.87 -40.00 -86.45
CA ASP A 310 -36.76 -39.66 -87.35
C ASP A 310 -36.47 -40.76 -88.39
N GLN A 311 -36.57 -42.04 -88.01
CA GLN A 311 -36.54 -43.16 -88.97
C GLN A 311 -37.71 -43.11 -89.96
N THR A 312 -38.93 -42.82 -89.48
CA THR A 312 -40.12 -42.68 -90.32
C THR A 312 -39.99 -41.51 -91.30
N ASN A 313 -39.39 -40.40 -90.87
CA ASN A 313 -39.08 -39.23 -91.71
C ASN A 313 -38.10 -39.60 -92.84
N LEU A 314 -37.04 -40.36 -92.54
CA LEU A 314 -36.08 -40.86 -93.54
C LEU A 314 -36.71 -41.85 -94.53
N LEU A 315 -37.54 -42.78 -94.05
CA LEU A 315 -38.27 -43.72 -94.91
C LEU A 315 -39.27 -42.98 -95.81
N ALA A 316 -39.98 -41.99 -95.29
CA ALA A 316 -40.89 -41.15 -96.04
C ALA A 316 -40.17 -40.29 -97.09
N LEU A 317 -38.98 -39.76 -96.78
CA LEU A 317 -38.13 -39.05 -97.74
C LEU A 317 -37.67 -39.98 -98.88
N ASN A 318 -37.19 -41.19 -98.56
CA ASN A 318 -36.80 -42.18 -99.56
C ASN A 318 -37.99 -42.60 -100.44
N ALA A 319 -39.17 -42.81 -99.83
CA ALA A 319 -40.40 -43.10 -100.56
C ALA A 319 -40.83 -41.94 -101.48
N ALA A 320 -40.68 -40.68 -101.05
CA ALA A 320 -40.96 -39.51 -101.87
C ALA A 320 -39.99 -39.37 -103.05
N ILE A 321 -38.70 -39.70 -102.86
CA ILE A 321 -37.70 -39.73 -103.94
C ILE A 321 -38.02 -40.82 -104.97
N ILE A 322 -38.36 -42.03 -104.52
CA ILE A 322 -38.74 -43.15 -105.41
C ILE A 322 -40.04 -42.82 -106.15
N ALA A 323 -41.02 -42.21 -105.47
CA ALA A 323 -42.25 -41.74 -106.10
C ALA A 323 -42.01 -40.65 -107.16
N ALA A 324 -41.03 -39.76 -106.95
CA ALA A 324 -40.60 -38.79 -107.96
C ALA A 324 -39.88 -39.45 -109.15
N GLN A 325 -39.06 -40.47 -108.91
CA GLN A 325 -38.42 -41.26 -109.98
C GLN A 325 -39.41 -42.07 -110.83
N ALA A 326 -40.54 -42.50 -110.26
CA ALA A 326 -41.58 -43.27 -110.95
C ALA A 326 -42.49 -42.41 -111.87
N GLY A 327 -42.27 -41.10 -111.97
CA GLY A 327 -43.00 -40.21 -112.88
C GLY A 327 -44.51 -40.15 -112.61
N GLU A 328 -45.31 -40.11 -113.69
CA GLU A 328 -46.79 -40.02 -113.60
C GLU A 328 -47.42 -41.16 -112.77
N HIS A 329 -46.82 -42.35 -112.75
CA HIS A 329 -47.32 -43.49 -111.96
C HIS A 329 -47.01 -43.37 -110.46
N GLY A 330 -46.02 -42.57 -110.07
CA GLY A 330 -45.63 -42.35 -108.67
C GLY A 330 -46.42 -41.28 -107.93
N ARG A 331 -47.16 -40.42 -108.64
CA ARG A 331 -47.87 -39.25 -108.08
C ARG A 331 -48.71 -39.53 -106.82
N PRO A 332 -49.57 -40.56 -106.75
CA PRO A 332 -50.35 -40.85 -105.54
C PRO A 332 -49.49 -41.23 -104.34
N PHE A 333 -48.43 -42.03 -104.56
CA PHE A 333 -47.49 -42.43 -103.51
C PHE A 333 -46.66 -41.25 -103.01
N GLY A 334 -46.31 -40.29 -103.88
CA GLY A 334 -45.59 -39.07 -103.50
C GLY A 334 -46.39 -38.16 -102.57
N VAL A 335 -47.72 -38.11 -102.69
CA VAL A 335 -48.58 -37.37 -101.75
C VAL A 335 -48.59 -38.04 -100.39
N VAL A 336 -48.79 -39.37 -100.34
CA VAL A 336 -48.79 -40.14 -99.08
C VAL A 336 -47.43 -40.07 -98.38
N ALA A 337 -46.33 -40.17 -99.13
CA ALA A 337 -44.98 -40.04 -98.58
C ALA A 337 -44.74 -38.65 -97.97
N ASN A 338 -45.20 -37.57 -98.62
CA ASN A 338 -45.10 -36.22 -98.04
C ASN A 338 -45.97 -36.02 -96.79
N GLU A 339 -47.15 -36.63 -96.73
CA GLU A 339 -48.02 -36.58 -95.53
C GLU A 339 -47.39 -37.34 -94.36
N ILE A 340 -46.86 -38.55 -94.58
CA ILE A 340 -46.12 -39.31 -93.56
C ILE A 340 -44.89 -38.52 -93.10
N ARG A 341 -44.17 -37.86 -94.02
CA ARG A 341 -43.03 -36.98 -93.69
C ARG A 341 -43.45 -35.83 -92.78
N SER A 342 -44.55 -35.14 -93.10
CA SER A 342 -45.07 -34.05 -92.27
C SER A 342 -45.55 -34.54 -90.90
N LEU A 343 -46.18 -35.72 -90.84
CA LEU A 343 -46.59 -36.35 -89.57
C LEU A 343 -45.38 -36.73 -88.72
N ALA A 344 -44.30 -37.25 -89.32
CA ALA A 344 -43.06 -37.55 -88.65
C ALA A 344 -42.36 -36.28 -88.12
N GLU A 345 -42.24 -35.23 -88.94
CA GLU A 345 -41.71 -33.92 -88.53
C GLU A 345 -42.52 -33.30 -87.37
N ARG A 346 -43.86 -33.45 -87.39
CA ARG A 346 -44.74 -33.02 -86.28
C ARG A 346 -44.54 -33.87 -85.03
N THR A 347 -44.41 -35.19 -85.18
CA THR A 347 -44.12 -36.11 -84.07
C THR A 347 -42.80 -35.75 -83.40
N THR A 348 -41.71 -35.63 -84.18
CA THR A 348 -40.37 -35.18 -83.72
C THR A 348 -40.40 -33.84 -82.98
N ARG A 349 -41.26 -32.89 -83.40
CA ARG A 349 -41.43 -31.63 -82.65
C ARG A 349 -42.11 -31.87 -81.30
N SER A 350 -43.22 -32.61 -81.29
CA SER A 350 -43.99 -32.88 -80.07
C SER A 350 -43.20 -33.73 -79.06
N THR A 351 -42.44 -34.73 -79.50
CA THR A 351 -41.55 -35.51 -78.62
C THR A 351 -40.43 -34.65 -78.03
N ARG A 352 -39.84 -33.74 -78.80
CA ARG A 352 -38.84 -32.79 -78.27
C ARG A 352 -39.45 -31.82 -77.24
N GLU A 353 -40.67 -31.33 -77.46
CA GLU A 353 -41.41 -30.51 -76.48
C GLU A 353 -41.70 -31.31 -75.20
N ILE A 354 -42.22 -32.54 -75.31
CA ILE A 354 -42.47 -33.42 -74.15
C ILE A 354 -41.17 -33.77 -73.42
N GLY A 355 -40.08 -34.07 -74.14
CA GLY A 355 -38.76 -34.33 -73.55
C GLY A 355 -38.26 -33.15 -72.74
N THR A 356 -38.47 -31.92 -73.23
CA THR A 356 -38.13 -30.69 -72.50
C THR A 356 -38.96 -30.55 -71.21
N MET A 357 -40.25 -30.87 -71.25
CA MET A 357 -41.11 -30.88 -70.05
C MET A 357 -40.70 -31.97 -69.04
N VAL A 358 -40.34 -33.17 -69.51
CA VAL A 358 -39.89 -34.28 -68.66
C VAL A 358 -38.57 -33.95 -67.97
N THR A 359 -37.62 -33.31 -68.66
CA THR A 359 -36.40 -32.79 -68.03
C THR A 359 -36.73 -31.75 -66.96
N GLY A 360 -37.57 -30.76 -67.26
CA GLY A 360 -38.00 -29.76 -66.27
C GLY A 360 -38.71 -30.35 -65.04
N ILE A 361 -39.49 -31.44 -65.21
CA ILE A 361 -40.08 -32.18 -64.09
C ILE A 361 -38.99 -32.88 -63.26
N ARG A 362 -37.96 -33.44 -63.89
CA ARG A 362 -36.86 -34.11 -63.18
C ARG A 362 -36.04 -33.11 -62.35
N ASP A 363 -35.69 -31.97 -62.92
CA ASP A 363 -34.96 -30.90 -62.23
C ASP A 363 -35.77 -30.36 -61.02
N ALA A 364 -37.10 -30.25 -61.18
CA ALA A 364 -38.01 -29.87 -60.10
C ALA A 364 -38.12 -30.95 -59.01
N VAL A 365 -38.13 -32.23 -59.36
CA VAL A 365 -38.13 -33.35 -58.41
C VAL A 365 -36.81 -33.43 -57.64
N GLU A 366 -35.67 -33.25 -58.30
CA GLU A 366 -34.35 -33.22 -57.63
C GLU A 366 -34.28 -32.07 -56.61
N THR A 367 -34.75 -30.88 -57.00
CA THR A 367 -34.88 -29.72 -56.10
C THR A 367 -35.83 -30.01 -54.93
N ALA A 368 -36.97 -30.66 -55.18
CA ALA A 368 -37.93 -31.02 -54.14
C ALA A 368 -37.37 -32.07 -53.15
N VAL A 369 -36.61 -33.06 -53.62
CA VAL A 369 -35.93 -34.05 -52.76
C VAL A 369 -34.91 -33.38 -51.84
N ALA A 370 -34.12 -32.42 -52.36
CA ALA A 370 -33.18 -31.65 -51.55
C ALA A 370 -33.88 -30.87 -50.42
N LEU A 371 -34.96 -30.14 -50.74
CA LEU A 371 -35.76 -29.39 -49.76
C LEU A 371 -36.45 -30.30 -48.72
N VAL A 372 -36.92 -31.48 -49.13
CA VAL A 372 -37.50 -32.48 -48.22
C VAL A 372 -36.44 -33.04 -47.28
N GLN A 373 -35.22 -33.28 -47.76
CA GLN A 373 -34.11 -33.73 -46.91
C GLN A 373 -33.70 -32.65 -45.90
N GLU A 374 -33.60 -31.38 -46.33
CA GLU A 374 -33.34 -30.25 -45.42
C GLU A 374 -34.43 -30.13 -44.34
N GLY A 375 -35.71 -30.23 -44.72
CA GLY A 375 -36.83 -30.24 -43.79
C GLY A 375 -36.79 -31.40 -42.78
N ARG A 376 -36.22 -32.57 -43.18
CA ARG A 376 -36.01 -33.71 -42.28
C ARG A 376 -34.94 -33.41 -41.24
N GLU A 377 -33.81 -32.85 -41.67
CA GLU A 377 -32.70 -32.47 -40.79
C GLU A 377 -33.12 -31.35 -39.80
N GLN A 378 -33.91 -30.38 -40.26
CA GLN A 378 -34.50 -29.35 -39.40
C GLN A 378 -35.48 -29.94 -38.36
N ALA A 379 -36.32 -30.92 -38.73
CA ALA A 379 -37.21 -31.59 -37.79
C ALA A 379 -36.43 -32.38 -36.72
N THR A 380 -35.41 -33.14 -37.11
CA THR A 380 -34.52 -33.87 -36.17
C THR A 380 -33.78 -32.90 -35.23
N ALA A 381 -33.29 -31.76 -35.73
CA ALA A 381 -32.69 -30.72 -34.90
C ALA A 381 -33.70 -30.09 -33.92
N GLY A 382 -34.96 -29.96 -34.33
CA GLY A 382 -36.07 -29.51 -33.48
C GLY A 382 -36.36 -30.46 -32.31
N VAL A 383 -36.37 -31.77 -32.54
CA VAL A 383 -36.47 -32.79 -31.47
C VAL A 383 -35.32 -32.63 -30.46
N ALA A 384 -34.08 -32.60 -30.93
CA ALA A 384 -32.89 -32.46 -30.07
C ALA A 384 -32.78 -31.10 -29.34
N LEU A 385 -33.50 -30.07 -29.80
CA LEU A 385 -33.68 -28.81 -29.06
C LEU A 385 -34.73 -28.94 -27.95
N GLY A 386 -35.85 -29.62 -28.23
CA GLY A 386 -36.91 -29.87 -27.26
C GLY A 386 -36.49 -30.80 -26.12
N ASP A 387 -35.68 -31.84 -26.40
CA ASP A 387 -35.14 -32.71 -25.35
C ASP A 387 -34.26 -31.93 -24.36
N ARG A 388 -33.36 -31.08 -24.87
CA ARG A 388 -32.52 -30.19 -24.03
C ARG A 388 -33.32 -29.15 -23.25
N ALA A 389 -34.40 -28.63 -23.82
CA ALA A 389 -35.31 -27.74 -23.11
C ALA A 389 -36.05 -28.47 -21.97
N SER A 390 -36.44 -29.73 -22.19
CA SER A 390 -37.07 -30.58 -21.17
C SER A 390 -36.10 -30.92 -20.03
N GLU A 391 -34.84 -31.22 -20.35
CA GLU A 391 -33.77 -31.44 -19.36
C GLU A 391 -33.57 -30.21 -18.47
N ALA A 392 -33.46 -29.01 -19.06
CA ALA A 392 -33.31 -27.75 -18.31
C ALA A 392 -34.53 -27.45 -17.41
N LEU A 393 -35.75 -27.77 -17.85
CA LEU A 393 -36.97 -27.61 -17.05
C LEU A 393 -37.02 -28.60 -15.86
N SER A 394 -36.54 -29.83 -16.06
CA SER A 394 -36.37 -30.81 -14.98
C SER A 394 -35.28 -30.37 -13.98
N GLU A 395 -34.20 -29.75 -14.44
CA GLU A 395 -33.17 -29.16 -13.57
C GLU A 395 -33.75 -28.00 -12.74
N ILE A 396 -34.54 -27.09 -13.33
CA ILE A 396 -35.26 -26.03 -12.60
C ILE A 396 -36.14 -26.63 -11.50
N ARG A 397 -36.87 -27.71 -11.79
CA ARG A 397 -37.69 -28.41 -10.78
C ARG A 397 -36.82 -28.98 -9.64
N SER A 398 -35.66 -29.56 -9.94
CA SER A 398 -34.69 -30.07 -8.96
C SER A 398 -34.06 -28.96 -8.09
N ILE A 399 -33.70 -27.82 -8.69
CA ILE A 399 -33.27 -26.62 -7.97
C ILE A 399 -34.36 -26.18 -7.00
N THR A 400 -35.60 -26.10 -7.46
CA THR A 400 -36.73 -25.62 -6.65
C THR A 400 -37.08 -26.57 -5.50
N GLN A 401 -36.91 -27.89 -5.69
CA GLN A 401 -37.00 -28.89 -4.61
C GLN A 401 -35.95 -28.68 -3.52
N ARG A 402 -34.70 -28.34 -3.89
CA ARG A 402 -33.66 -27.97 -2.91
C ARG A 402 -33.97 -26.65 -2.21
N THR A 403 -34.60 -25.69 -2.91
CA THR A 403 -35.06 -24.43 -2.32
C THR A 403 -36.09 -24.64 -1.22
N PHE A 404 -37.05 -25.56 -1.40
CA PHE A 404 -38.03 -25.90 -0.35
C PHE A 404 -37.36 -26.43 0.93
N ALA A 405 -36.41 -27.38 0.80
CA ALA A 405 -35.67 -27.91 1.94
C ALA A 405 -34.82 -26.85 2.66
N ALA A 406 -34.22 -25.91 1.91
CA ALA A 406 -33.47 -24.80 2.49
C ALA A 406 -34.36 -23.80 3.25
N VAL A 407 -35.57 -23.53 2.75
CA VAL A 407 -36.57 -22.70 3.44
C VAL A 407 -37.02 -23.36 4.74
N GLU A 408 -37.30 -24.67 4.73
CA GLU A 408 -37.68 -25.43 5.92
C GLU A 408 -36.58 -25.41 7.00
N ALA A 409 -35.32 -25.67 6.61
CA ALA A 409 -34.17 -25.57 7.50
C ALA A 409 -33.98 -24.15 8.08
N THR A 410 -34.24 -23.11 7.28
CA THR A 410 -34.19 -21.72 7.74
C THR A 410 -35.25 -21.44 8.81
N VAL A 411 -36.48 -21.95 8.64
CA VAL A 411 -37.55 -21.82 9.64
C VAL A 411 -37.18 -22.54 10.94
N MET A 412 -36.64 -23.76 10.87
CA MET A 412 -36.16 -24.48 12.06
C MET A 412 -35.06 -23.71 12.81
N GLU A 413 -34.09 -23.12 12.09
CA GLU A 413 -33.02 -22.35 12.73
C GLU A 413 -33.53 -21.06 13.37
N THR A 414 -34.52 -20.38 12.78
CA THR A 414 -35.15 -19.22 13.44
C THR A 414 -35.83 -19.57 14.77
N GLN A 415 -36.48 -20.73 14.87
CA GLN A 415 -37.07 -21.22 16.12
C GLN A 415 -35.97 -21.54 17.18
N ARG A 416 -34.82 -22.05 16.73
CA ARG A 416 -33.68 -22.34 17.61
C ARG A 416 -33.07 -21.05 18.19
N LEU A 417 -32.94 -20.02 17.37
CA LEU A 417 -32.43 -18.70 17.79
C LEU A 417 -33.38 -18.00 18.77
N GLU A 418 -34.70 -18.11 18.57
CA GLU A 418 -35.73 -17.56 19.46
C GLU A 418 -35.63 -18.18 20.88
N ALA A 419 -35.49 -19.51 20.97
CA ALA A 419 -35.27 -20.21 22.24
C ALA A 419 -33.93 -19.86 22.93
N GLN A 420 -32.89 -19.57 22.14
CA GLN A 420 -31.60 -19.11 22.67
C GLN A 420 -31.69 -17.67 23.21
N GLY A 421 -32.39 -16.76 22.52
CA GLY A 421 -32.63 -15.38 22.96
C GLY A 421 -33.31 -15.33 24.34
N ALA A 422 -34.38 -16.10 24.54
CA ALA A 422 -35.05 -16.22 25.83
C ALA A 422 -34.11 -16.70 26.96
N THR A 423 -33.16 -17.59 26.64
CA THR A 423 -32.15 -18.09 27.60
C THR A 423 -31.13 -17.01 27.97
N VAL A 424 -30.75 -16.14 27.03
CA VAL A 424 -29.85 -15.00 27.24
C VAL A 424 -30.50 -13.95 28.13
N VAL A 425 -31.76 -13.57 27.86
CA VAL A 425 -32.52 -12.61 28.69
C VAL A 425 -32.58 -13.07 30.15
N GLU A 426 -32.90 -14.34 30.40
CA GLU A 426 -32.90 -14.87 31.78
C GLU A 426 -31.49 -14.94 32.40
N ALA A 427 -30.41 -15.02 31.60
CA ALA A 427 -29.05 -14.88 32.10
C ALA A 427 -28.73 -13.42 32.49
N SER A 428 -29.09 -12.43 31.67
CA SER A 428 -28.94 -11.00 31.97
C SER A 428 -29.63 -10.62 33.28
N LYS A 429 -30.90 -11.03 33.47
CA LYS A 429 -31.63 -10.83 34.74
C LYS A 429 -30.99 -11.51 35.95
N ARG A 430 -30.19 -12.57 35.77
CA ARG A 430 -29.42 -13.19 36.87
C ARG A 430 -28.13 -12.42 37.16
N VAL A 431 -27.47 -11.87 36.14
CA VAL A 431 -26.29 -11.02 36.29
C VAL A 431 -26.65 -9.71 36.98
N ALA A 432 -27.69 -9.01 36.53
CA ALA A 432 -28.14 -7.75 37.12
C ALA A 432 -28.44 -7.85 38.63
N ARG A 433 -29.13 -8.92 39.06
CA ARG A 433 -29.36 -9.20 40.49
C ARG A 433 -28.07 -9.49 41.27
N ARG A 434 -27.12 -10.24 40.67
CA ARG A 434 -25.82 -10.54 41.29
C ARG A 434 -24.97 -9.28 41.49
N VAL A 435 -25.04 -8.36 40.52
CA VAL A 435 -24.36 -7.06 40.55
C VAL A 435 -24.89 -6.20 41.71
N GLU A 436 -26.22 -6.11 41.87
CA GLU A 436 -26.84 -5.35 42.96
C GLU A 436 -26.37 -5.84 44.35
N ASP A 437 -26.32 -7.16 44.55
CA ASP A 437 -25.81 -7.77 45.79
C ASP A 437 -24.32 -7.45 46.02
N ILE A 438 -23.47 -7.52 44.98
CA ILE A 438 -22.03 -7.24 45.06
C ILE A 438 -21.78 -5.76 45.40
N THR A 439 -22.45 -4.82 44.71
CA THR A 439 -22.31 -3.39 44.98
C THR A 439 -22.75 -3.05 46.41
N ARG A 440 -23.82 -3.68 46.90
CA ARG A 440 -24.29 -3.55 48.29
C ARG A 440 -23.24 -4.02 49.30
N MET A 441 -22.64 -5.19 49.08
CA MET A 441 -21.55 -5.71 49.93
C MET A 441 -20.29 -4.82 49.89
N ALA A 442 -19.97 -4.23 48.74
CA ALA A 442 -18.82 -3.34 48.59
C ALA A 442 -18.99 -2.03 49.38
N ILE A 443 -20.21 -1.47 49.40
CA ILE A 443 -20.55 -0.28 50.22
C ILE A 443 -20.39 -0.60 51.71
N GLU A 444 -20.86 -1.77 52.17
CA GLU A 444 -20.73 -2.21 53.56
C GLU A 444 -19.26 -2.38 53.98
N GLN A 445 -18.44 -3.04 53.15
CA GLN A 445 -16.99 -3.17 53.41
C GLN A 445 -16.27 -1.82 53.39
N SER A 446 -16.71 -0.85 52.58
CA SER A 446 -16.14 0.51 52.59
C SER A 446 -16.43 1.24 53.91
N GLY A 447 -17.58 0.98 54.55
CA GLY A 447 -17.87 1.43 55.90
C GLY A 447 -16.88 0.86 56.92
N ASN A 448 -16.73 -0.47 56.93
CA ASN A 448 -15.81 -1.17 57.83
C ASN A 448 -14.34 -0.73 57.67
N ALA A 449 -13.90 -0.45 56.44
CA ALA A 449 -12.57 0.07 56.16
C ALA A 449 -12.33 1.46 56.80
N ARG A 450 -13.33 2.35 56.81
CA ARG A 450 -13.21 3.68 57.45
C ARG A 450 -13.10 3.58 58.96
N ASP A 451 -13.83 2.65 59.59
CA ASP A 451 -13.69 2.40 61.03
C ASP A 451 -12.32 1.81 61.39
N LEU A 452 -11.75 0.94 60.54
CA LEU A 452 -10.37 0.48 60.70
C LEU A 452 -9.36 1.64 60.61
N VAL A 453 -9.47 2.54 59.63
CA VAL A 453 -8.62 3.74 59.56
C VAL A 453 -8.72 4.58 60.85
N ARG A 454 -9.92 4.76 61.39
CA ARG A 454 -10.13 5.49 62.65
C ARG A 454 -9.46 4.80 63.85
N GLN A 455 -9.55 3.48 63.94
CA GLN A 455 -8.86 2.69 64.98
C GLN A 455 -7.33 2.75 64.84
N ILE A 456 -6.80 2.70 63.62
CA ILE A 456 -5.36 2.80 63.34
C ILE A 456 -4.85 4.20 63.70
N GLN A 457 -5.59 5.26 63.38
CA GLN A 457 -5.26 6.62 63.79
C GLN A 457 -5.25 6.78 65.32
N GLU A 458 -6.21 6.18 66.02
CA GLU A 458 -6.22 6.18 67.49
C GLU A 458 -5.05 5.37 68.07
N MET A 459 -4.73 4.21 67.51
CA MET A 459 -3.59 3.39 67.94
C MET A 459 -2.25 4.08 67.65
N SER A 460 -2.11 4.76 66.52
CA SER A 460 -0.94 5.59 66.20
C SER A 460 -0.84 6.79 67.15
N ARG A 461 -1.96 7.44 67.50
CA ARG A 461 -1.99 8.52 68.52
C ARG A 461 -1.59 8.01 69.91
N VAL A 462 -2.05 6.82 70.31
CA VAL A 462 -1.66 6.18 71.57
C VAL A 462 -0.18 5.77 71.53
N GLY A 463 0.29 5.20 70.44
CA GLY A 463 1.70 4.82 70.23
C GLY A 463 2.64 6.03 70.23
N GLN A 464 2.27 7.12 69.55
CA GLN A 464 3.00 8.39 69.60
C GLN A 464 2.93 9.04 70.98
N SER A 465 1.80 8.99 71.69
CA SER A 465 1.73 9.52 73.06
C SER A 465 2.52 8.68 74.05
N ALA A 466 2.52 7.35 73.91
CA ALA A 466 3.33 6.43 74.69
C ALA A 466 4.82 6.57 74.36
N GLY A 467 5.18 6.74 73.09
CA GLY A 467 6.54 7.02 72.63
C GLY A 467 7.03 8.37 73.11
N GLN A 468 6.23 9.43 72.97
CA GLN A 468 6.53 10.74 73.55
C GLN A 468 6.64 10.68 75.07
N LYS A 469 5.88 9.83 75.77
CA LYS A 469 6.02 9.65 77.24
C LYS A 469 7.22 8.79 77.61
N ALA A 470 7.51 7.71 76.90
CA ALA A 470 8.67 6.85 77.13
C ALA A 470 9.96 7.57 76.77
N GLU A 471 9.99 8.30 75.65
CA GLU A 471 11.04 9.26 75.33
C GLU A 471 11.08 10.40 76.33
N ALA A 472 9.96 11.02 76.73
CA ALA A 472 10.01 12.06 77.75
C ALA A 472 10.46 11.52 79.09
N GLN A 473 10.27 10.24 79.41
CA GLN A 473 10.71 9.59 80.64
C GLN A 473 12.15 9.06 80.53
N ALA A 474 12.61 8.68 79.34
CA ALA A 474 13.99 8.29 79.05
C ALA A 474 14.90 9.51 78.87
N ARG A 475 14.34 10.60 78.32
CA ARG A 475 14.87 11.97 78.39
C ARG A 475 14.81 12.41 79.85
N THR A 476 13.68 12.45 80.57
CA THR A 476 13.68 12.77 82.03
C THR A 476 14.65 11.91 82.83
N GLY A 477 14.91 10.66 82.48
CA GLY A 477 15.93 9.82 83.11
C GLY A 477 17.37 10.16 82.73
N ARG A 478 17.62 10.45 81.45
CA ARG A 478 18.89 10.99 80.96
C ARG A 478 19.07 12.43 81.42
N ASP A 479 18.18 13.36 81.14
CA ASP A 479 18.03 14.68 81.76
C ASP A 479 18.01 14.69 83.31
N LEU A 480 17.75 13.60 84.05
CA LEU A 480 18.06 13.54 85.50
C LEU A 480 19.48 13.03 85.78
N SER A 481 20.11 12.25 84.90
CA SER A 481 21.42 11.64 85.12
C SER A 481 22.51 12.52 84.51
N GLU A 482 22.39 12.70 83.19
CA GLU A 482 22.92 13.83 82.45
C GLU A 482 22.59 15.13 83.18
N ALA A 483 21.37 15.54 83.60
CA ALA A 483 21.20 16.72 84.50
C ALA A 483 21.12 16.43 86.02
N VAL A 484 22.01 15.55 86.47
CA VAL A 484 22.66 15.65 87.78
C VAL A 484 24.13 15.96 87.59
N MET A 485 24.79 15.24 86.66
CA MET A 485 26.16 15.55 86.24
C MET A 485 26.24 16.90 85.51
N ARG A 486 25.17 17.28 84.82
CA ARG A 486 24.79 18.60 84.27
C ARG A 486 23.86 19.39 85.21
N LEU A 487 23.72 19.08 86.48
CA LEU A 487 23.43 20.17 87.43
C LEU A 487 24.76 20.85 87.77
N SER A 488 25.75 20.03 88.11
CA SER A 488 27.15 20.45 88.25
C SER A 488 27.79 20.91 86.93
N ALA A 489 27.30 20.47 85.76
CA ALA A 489 27.78 20.92 84.44
C ALA A 489 26.77 21.71 83.58
N ALA A 490 25.45 21.80 83.83
CA ALA A 490 24.52 22.75 83.18
C ALA A 490 24.31 24.05 83.94
N ILE A 491 25.04 24.31 85.03
CA ILE A 491 25.51 25.69 85.24
C ILE A 491 26.33 26.14 84.01
N GLU A 492 27.10 25.22 83.40
CA GLU A 492 28.03 25.48 82.30
C GLU A 492 27.52 25.05 80.89
N GLU A 493 26.48 24.21 80.83
CA GLU A 493 25.75 23.72 79.65
C GLU A 493 24.31 24.25 79.52
N LEU A 494 23.78 25.08 80.44
CA LEU A 494 22.69 26.01 80.07
C LEU A 494 23.15 26.97 78.96
N ARG A 495 24.46 27.20 78.87
CA ARG A 495 25.20 27.77 77.73
C ARG A 495 25.15 26.90 76.46
N ALA A 496 25.05 25.56 76.59
CA ALA A 496 25.00 24.61 75.47
C ALA A 496 23.56 24.27 75.03
N ALA A 497 22.55 24.42 75.90
CA ALA A 497 21.14 24.33 75.51
C ALA A 497 20.75 25.35 74.42
N HIS A 498 21.46 26.49 74.37
CA HIS A 498 21.41 27.44 73.25
C HIS A 498 21.80 26.80 71.89
N GLN A 499 22.76 25.86 71.88
CA GLN A 499 23.28 25.21 70.67
C GLN A 499 22.35 24.14 70.07
N VAL A 500 21.40 23.59 70.83
CA VAL A 500 20.46 22.56 70.33
C VAL A 500 19.31 23.18 69.54
N LEU A 501 18.87 24.39 69.90
CA LEU A 501 18.01 25.20 69.03
C LEU A 501 18.69 25.56 67.71
N THR A 502 20.03 25.64 67.68
CA THR A 502 20.83 25.76 66.46
C THR A 502 20.86 24.48 65.60
N ARG A 503 20.49 23.31 66.15
CA ARG A 503 20.41 22.02 65.40
C ARG A 503 19.04 21.77 64.78
N GLY A 504 17.94 22.20 65.41
CA GLY A 504 16.61 22.13 64.77
C GLY A 504 16.56 22.94 63.46
N ASP A 505 17.27 24.07 63.46
CA ASP A 505 17.46 24.94 62.29
C ASP A 505 18.36 24.33 61.19
N ALA A 506 19.05 23.22 61.47
CA ALA A 506 19.88 22.50 60.51
C ALA A 506 19.11 21.42 59.71
N SER A 507 18.18 20.70 60.36
CA SER A 507 17.39 19.65 59.70
C SER A 507 16.44 20.20 58.62
N ILE A 508 15.77 21.33 58.90
CA ILE A 508 14.95 22.04 57.90
C ILE A 508 15.81 22.55 56.73
N ARG A 509 17.08 22.88 56.99
CA ARG A 509 18.07 23.25 55.96
C ARG A 509 18.52 22.08 55.08
N GLU A 510 18.36 20.84 55.53
CA GLU A 510 18.86 19.64 54.87
C GLU A 510 17.84 19.07 53.86
N GLU A 511 16.54 19.00 54.19
CA GLU A 511 15.49 18.68 53.20
C GLU A 511 15.42 19.73 52.08
N VAL A 512 15.57 21.01 52.44
CA VAL A 512 15.68 22.13 51.48
C VAL A 512 16.94 22.01 50.60
N ALA A 513 18.02 21.39 51.10
CA ALA A 513 19.22 21.14 50.31
C ALA A 513 19.04 20.00 49.29
N GLN A 514 18.24 18.97 49.60
CA GLN A 514 17.94 17.85 48.72
C GLN A 514 17.17 18.32 47.47
N VAL A 515 16.06 19.03 47.65
CA VAL A 515 15.23 19.58 46.54
C VAL A 515 16.03 20.54 45.65
N ARG A 516 16.97 21.30 46.25
CA ARG A 516 17.90 22.16 45.53
C ARG A 516 18.90 21.38 44.67
N GLU A 517 19.31 20.19 45.07
CA GLU A 517 20.28 19.39 44.32
C GLU A 517 19.65 18.64 43.14
N ASP A 518 18.38 18.22 43.24
CA ASP A 518 17.64 17.66 42.10
C ASP A 518 17.35 18.72 41.03
N ALA A 519 16.96 19.93 41.42
CA ALA A 519 16.83 21.06 40.49
C ALA A 519 18.16 21.38 39.78
N ARG A 520 19.30 21.30 40.49
CA ARG A 520 20.65 21.44 39.90
C ARG A 520 21.00 20.27 38.98
N ARG A 521 20.56 19.04 39.28
CA ARG A 521 20.77 17.87 38.42
C ARG A 521 20.06 18.04 37.07
N VAL A 522 18.81 18.52 37.07
CA VAL A 522 18.06 18.84 35.85
C VAL A 522 18.76 19.93 35.03
N ILE A 523 19.24 21.01 35.69
CA ILE A 523 20.01 22.07 35.00
C ILE A 523 21.30 21.51 34.38
N ARG A 524 22.07 20.69 35.10
CA ARG A 524 23.30 20.06 34.56
C ARG A 524 23.03 19.15 33.35
N ILE A 525 21.87 18.47 33.30
CA ILE A 525 21.45 17.66 32.16
C ILE A 525 21.08 18.55 30.96
N GLY A 526 20.31 19.62 31.20
CA GLY A 526 19.99 20.62 30.18
C GLY A 526 21.24 21.29 29.58
N ASP A 527 22.16 21.76 30.43
CA ASP A 527 23.44 22.35 30.02
C ASP A 527 24.36 21.32 29.30
N GLY A 528 24.13 20.01 29.50
CA GLY A 528 24.83 18.93 28.80
C GLY A 528 24.25 18.66 27.42
N LEU A 529 22.91 18.66 27.30
CA LEU A 529 22.19 18.60 26.03
C LEU A 529 22.53 19.79 25.13
N ASP A 530 22.53 21.01 25.67
CA ASP A 530 22.85 22.25 24.94
C ASP A 530 24.27 22.18 24.36
N ARG A 531 25.27 21.78 25.18
CA ARG A 531 26.64 21.52 24.71
C ARG A 531 26.75 20.39 23.67
N THR A 532 25.90 19.38 23.73
CA THR A 532 25.88 18.28 22.75
C THR A 532 25.29 18.75 21.42
N VAL A 533 24.26 19.59 21.47
CA VAL A 533 23.68 20.26 20.28
C VAL A 533 24.68 21.24 19.67
N ASP A 534 25.39 22.03 20.47
CA ASP A 534 26.50 22.90 20.01
C ASP A 534 27.62 22.09 19.34
N GLN A 535 28.03 20.97 19.93
CA GLN A 535 29.04 20.09 19.33
C GLN A 535 28.56 19.50 18.00
N LEU A 536 27.31 19.01 17.93
CA LEU A 536 26.68 18.58 16.68
C LEU A 536 26.60 19.71 15.65
N GLY A 537 26.35 20.95 16.09
CA GLY A 537 26.42 22.16 15.26
C GLY A 537 27.83 22.41 14.71
N HIS A 538 28.86 22.19 15.51
CA HIS A 538 30.26 22.33 15.10
C HIS A 538 30.70 21.22 14.14
N GLU A 539 30.31 19.98 14.40
CA GLU A 539 30.59 18.82 13.54
C GLU A 539 29.84 18.93 12.21
N THR A 540 28.58 19.39 12.21
CA THR A 540 27.83 19.66 10.98
C THR A 540 28.43 20.82 10.18
N ALA A 541 28.86 21.91 10.82
CA ALA A 541 29.55 23.02 10.14
C ALA A 541 30.91 22.59 9.54
N SER A 542 31.65 21.71 10.23
CA SER A 542 32.92 21.14 9.73
C SER A 542 32.68 20.20 8.53
N LEU A 543 31.64 19.36 8.60
CA LEU A 543 31.22 18.50 7.50
C LEU A 543 30.74 19.33 6.30
N GLU A 544 29.99 20.41 6.55
CA GLU A 544 29.54 21.36 5.53
C GLU A 544 30.75 22.02 4.83
N ALA A 545 31.75 22.48 5.58
CA ALA A 545 32.97 23.06 5.03
C ALA A 545 33.75 22.09 4.13
N GLU A 546 33.87 20.81 4.51
CA GLU A 546 34.57 19.81 3.69
C GLU A 546 33.76 19.42 2.44
N VAL A 547 32.43 19.41 2.52
CA VAL A 547 31.54 19.17 1.38
C VAL A 547 31.50 20.36 0.41
N PHE A 548 31.62 21.60 0.90
CA PHE A 548 31.72 22.80 0.05
C PHE A 548 32.99 22.86 -0.83
N ARG A 549 33.98 21.99 -0.56
CA ARG A 549 35.14 21.81 -1.46
C ARG A 549 34.73 21.17 -2.79
N PHE A 550 33.60 20.44 -2.82
CA PHE A 550 33.05 19.87 -4.04
C PHE A 550 32.11 20.84 -4.76
N GLN A 551 32.46 21.23 -5.98
CA GLN A 551 31.64 22.13 -6.80
C GLN A 551 30.57 21.32 -7.55
N LEU A 552 29.32 21.46 -7.12
CA LEU A 552 28.16 20.89 -7.81
C LEU A 552 27.66 21.84 -8.93
N PRO A 553 27.03 21.30 -10.00
CA PRO A 553 26.39 22.12 -11.02
C PRO A 553 25.35 23.06 -10.40
N ARG A 554 25.42 24.35 -10.74
CA ARG A 554 24.42 25.34 -10.29
C ARG A 554 23.08 25.11 -10.96
N ALA A 555 22.01 25.10 -10.16
CA ALA A 555 20.64 25.01 -10.65
C ALA A 555 20.35 26.05 -11.74
N ARG A 556 19.71 25.61 -12.82
CA ARG A 556 19.26 26.47 -13.93
C ARG A 556 17.75 26.46 -13.98
N VAL A 557 17.19 27.65 -14.14
CA VAL A 557 15.76 27.84 -14.41
C VAL A 557 15.53 27.63 -15.89
N GLY A 558 14.61 26.72 -16.21
CA GLY A 558 14.02 26.56 -17.53
C GLY A 558 14.11 25.16 -18.12
N GLY A 559 13.59 25.01 -19.34
CA GLY A 559 13.63 23.78 -20.11
C GLY A 559 12.44 22.84 -19.86
N THR A 560 12.38 21.79 -20.69
CA THR A 560 11.33 20.77 -20.68
C THR A 560 11.90 19.44 -20.17
N LEU A 561 11.16 18.76 -19.30
CA LEU A 561 11.44 17.38 -18.89
C LEU A 561 10.32 16.45 -19.37
N ARG A 562 10.67 15.39 -20.09
CA ARG A 562 9.73 14.35 -20.57
C ARG A 562 9.80 13.13 -19.64
N VAL A 563 8.66 12.67 -19.17
CA VAL A 563 8.53 11.64 -18.13
C VAL A 563 7.75 10.45 -18.68
N GLY A 564 8.29 9.24 -18.60
CA GLY A 564 7.59 8.02 -18.99
C GLY A 564 6.57 7.59 -17.92
N LEU A 565 5.29 7.63 -18.28
CA LEU A 565 4.16 7.31 -17.43
C LEU A 565 3.53 5.95 -17.82
N HIS A 566 4.01 4.87 -17.20
CA HIS A 566 3.52 3.50 -17.40
C HIS A 566 2.39 3.09 -16.45
N GLN A 567 2.14 3.86 -15.37
CA GLN A 567 0.97 3.72 -14.50
C GLN A 567 0.02 4.89 -14.76
N SER A 568 -0.82 4.74 -15.80
CA SER A 568 -1.68 5.81 -16.32
C SER A 568 -3.15 5.40 -16.47
N GLY A 569 -3.61 4.32 -15.83
CA GLY A 569 -4.97 3.79 -16.01
C GLY A 569 -6.06 4.79 -15.62
N SER A 570 -5.90 5.46 -14.48
CA SER A 570 -6.81 6.51 -13.99
C SER A 570 -6.83 7.73 -14.90
N LEU A 571 -5.67 8.14 -15.43
CA LEU A 571 -5.54 9.25 -16.40
C LEU A 571 -6.18 8.90 -17.75
N ARG A 572 -5.94 7.70 -18.28
CA ARG A 572 -6.53 7.24 -19.55
C ARG A 572 -8.06 7.16 -19.45
N ALA A 573 -8.59 6.69 -18.32
CA ALA A 573 -10.02 6.58 -18.09
C ALA A 573 -10.75 7.92 -17.94
N ARG A 574 -10.09 8.95 -17.39
CA ARG A 574 -10.71 10.27 -17.11
C ARG A 574 -10.28 11.40 -18.04
N GLN A 575 -9.16 11.25 -18.75
CA GLN A 575 -8.47 12.28 -19.54
C GLN A 575 -8.12 13.57 -18.76
N THR A 576 -8.22 13.53 -17.44
CA THR A 576 -7.92 14.63 -16.51
C THR A 576 -7.32 14.08 -15.21
N VAL A 577 -6.68 14.95 -14.42
CA VAL A 577 -6.11 14.61 -13.11
C VAL A 577 -7.01 15.18 -12.03
N ASP A 578 -7.53 14.30 -11.16
CA ASP A 578 -8.23 14.68 -9.94
C ASP A 578 -7.57 13.94 -8.76
N PRO A 579 -7.09 14.65 -7.71
CA PRO A 579 -6.46 14.01 -6.55
C PRO A 579 -7.31 12.90 -5.92
N LEU A 580 -8.64 12.98 -6.00
CA LEU A 580 -9.56 11.99 -5.42
C LEU A 580 -9.52 10.60 -6.06
N PHE A 581 -8.79 10.42 -7.16
CA PHE A 581 -8.69 9.16 -7.90
C PHE A 581 -7.24 8.77 -8.24
N ALA A 582 -6.25 9.45 -7.65
CA ALA A 582 -4.83 9.27 -7.90
C ALA A 582 -4.22 8.07 -7.14
N VAL A 583 -4.82 6.88 -7.31
CA VAL A 583 -4.46 5.64 -6.58
C VAL A 583 -3.27 4.88 -7.18
N GLU A 584 -2.74 5.32 -8.32
CA GLU A 584 -1.55 4.74 -8.94
C GLU A 584 -0.31 5.53 -8.52
N ASN A 585 0.81 4.86 -8.24
CA ASN A 585 1.95 5.53 -7.63
C ASN A 585 2.52 6.68 -8.48
N GLN A 586 2.68 6.51 -9.80
CA GLN A 586 3.09 7.64 -10.66
C GLN A 586 2.02 8.74 -10.79
N MET A 587 0.74 8.40 -10.57
CA MET A 587 -0.34 9.39 -10.56
C MET A 587 -0.31 10.25 -9.30
N THR A 588 0.25 9.76 -8.18
CA THR A 588 0.57 10.63 -7.02
C THR A 588 1.63 11.68 -7.38
N GLU A 589 2.66 11.31 -8.17
CA GLU A 589 3.70 12.25 -8.63
C GLU A 589 3.14 13.32 -9.58
N LEU A 590 2.30 12.90 -10.54
CA LEU A 590 1.58 13.82 -11.44
C LEU A 590 0.61 14.73 -10.67
N THR A 591 -0.06 14.20 -9.64
CA THR A 591 -1.00 14.98 -8.79
C THR A 591 -0.25 16.01 -7.95
N ALA A 592 0.89 15.66 -7.36
CA ALA A 592 1.73 16.59 -6.61
C ALA A 592 2.33 17.72 -7.47
N CYS A 593 2.42 17.53 -8.79
CA CYS A 593 2.77 18.63 -9.71
C CYS A 593 1.67 19.70 -9.78
N LEU A 594 0.42 19.36 -9.49
CA LEU A 594 -0.76 20.20 -9.73
C LEU A 594 -1.41 20.71 -8.44
N PHE A 595 -1.39 19.93 -7.36
CA PHE A 595 -2.08 20.21 -6.11
C PHE A 595 -1.11 20.17 -4.93
N SER A 596 -1.34 20.98 -3.90
CA SER A 596 -0.55 21.00 -2.66
C SER A 596 -1.40 20.53 -1.48
N CYS A 597 -0.76 19.90 -0.50
CA CYS A 597 -1.42 19.36 0.69
C CYS A 597 -1.41 20.39 1.83
N LEU A 598 -2.10 20.14 2.94
CA LEU A 598 -1.96 21.01 4.13
C LEU A 598 -0.55 20.91 4.72
N VAL A 599 -0.03 19.68 4.80
CA VAL A 599 1.34 19.34 5.21
C VAL A 599 1.95 18.39 4.19
N ARG A 600 3.27 18.21 4.18
CA ARG A 600 3.92 17.17 3.35
C ARG A 600 4.88 16.32 4.18
N LEU A 601 5.17 15.11 3.70
CA LEU A 601 6.20 14.24 4.27
C LEU A 601 7.53 14.44 3.53
N GLU A 602 8.55 14.97 4.21
CA GLU A 602 9.93 15.04 3.75
C GLU A 602 10.80 14.00 4.47
N ASP A 603 11.16 12.94 3.74
CA ASP A 603 12.11 11.94 4.18
C ASP A 603 11.75 11.36 5.59
N GLY A 604 10.46 11.07 5.77
CA GLY A 604 9.86 10.57 7.02
C GLY A 604 9.26 11.66 7.93
N MET A 605 9.65 12.92 7.77
CA MET A 605 9.25 14.02 8.67
C MET A 605 8.09 14.84 8.10
N LEU A 606 7.10 15.16 8.95
CA LEU A 606 6.05 16.12 8.61
C LEU A 606 6.62 17.54 8.55
N VAL A 607 6.36 18.26 7.45
CA VAL A 607 6.77 19.67 7.28
C VAL A 607 5.63 20.52 6.71
N PRO A 608 5.60 21.85 6.99
CA PRO A 608 4.60 22.78 6.48
C PRO A 608 4.49 22.80 4.94
N ASP A 609 3.27 22.66 4.41
CA ASP A 609 2.95 22.84 3.00
C ASP A 609 1.98 24.01 2.79
N LEU A 610 0.70 23.83 2.45
CA LEU A 610 -0.27 24.95 2.41
C LEU A 610 -0.56 25.54 3.79
N ALA A 611 -0.52 24.73 4.84
CA ALA A 611 -0.47 25.23 6.21
C ALA A 611 0.96 25.67 6.54
N GLU A 612 1.14 26.88 7.06
CA GLU A 612 2.45 27.38 7.53
C GLU A 612 2.84 26.79 8.88
N ARG A 613 1.84 26.45 9.71
CA ARG A 613 1.96 25.70 10.96
C ARG A 613 0.63 25.01 11.29
N TRP A 614 0.68 24.08 12.24
CA TRP A 614 -0.50 23.46 12.82
C TRP A 614 -0.32 23.32 14.33
N ASP A 615 -1.43 23.33 15.07
CA ASP A 615 -1.47 22.97 16.49
C ASP A 615 -2.25 21.65 16.60
N ALA A 616 -1.70 20.67 17.32
CA ALA A 616 -2.38 19.43 17.67
C ALA A 616 -2.62 19.42 19.19
N ASP A 617 -3.83 19.08 19.62
CA ASP A 617 -4.14 19.02 21.05
C ASP A 617 -3.51 17.77 21.71
N PRO A 618 -3.27 17.77 23.04
CA PRO A 618 -2.66 16.63 23.74
C PRO A 618 -3.47 15.33 23.67
N SER A 619 -4.78 15.37 23.35
CA SER A 619 -5.59 14.17 23.17
C SER A 619 -5.60 13.61 21.74
N ALA A 620 -4.90 14.26 20.79
CA ALA A 620 -4.86 13.90 19.37
C ALA A 620 -6.26 13.77 18.71
N ARG A 621 -7.22 14.57 19.18
CA ARG A 621 -8.61 14.64 18.69
C ARG A 621 -8.92 15.94 17.97
N ARG A 622 -8.08 16.97 18.10
CA ARG A 622 -8.29 18.31 17.55
C ARG A 622 -7.01 18.83 16.91
N TYR A 623 -7.11 19.20 15.64
CA TYR A 623 -6.02 19.70 14.82
C TYR A 623 -6.41 21.04 14.20
N ARG A 624 -5.64 22.09 14.47
CA ARG A 624 -5.87 23.43 13.93
C ARG A 624 -4.78 23.77 12.91
N PHE A 625 -5.17 24.11 11.69
CA PHE A 625 -4.27 24.45 10.60
C PHE A 625 -4.35 25.94 10.29
N TYR A 626 -3.19 26.57 10.16
CA TYR A 626 -3.06 27.98 9.79
C TYR A 626 -2.47 28.04 8.38
N LEU A 627 -3.23 28.57 7.44
CA LEU A 627 -2.90 28.61 6.02
C LEU A 627 -1.98 29.78 5.69
N ARG A 628 -1.08 29.55 4.73
CA ARG A 628 -0.24 30.60 4.15
C ARG A 628 -1.08 31.68 3.49
N ARG A 629 -0.80 32.94 3.84
CA ARG A 629 -1.42 34.10 3.20
C ARG A 629 -0.90 34.30 1.78
N GLY A 630 -1.78 34.70 0.86
CA GLY A 630 -1.43 35.06 -0.51
C GLY A 630 -1.20 33.88 -1.46
N VAL A 631 -1.46 32.63 -1.05
CA VAL A 631 -1.47 31.49 -1.96
C VAL A 631 -2.62 31.63 -2.95
N THR A 632 -2.34 31.40 -4.24
CA THR A 632 -3.33 31.40 -5.31
C THR A 632 -3.49 30.01 -5.93
N PHE A 633 -4.70 29.69 -6.36
CA PHE A 633 -4.97 28.62 -7.32
C PHE A 633 -4.46 29.01 -8.71
N HIS A 634 -4.37 28.04 -9.63
CA HIS A 634 -3.92 28.25 -11.02
C HIS A 634 -4.76 29.23 -11.83
N ASP A 635 -6.00 29.51 -11.41
CA ASP A 635 -6.91 30.51 -11.99
C ASP A 635 -6.68 31.94 -11.44
N GLY A 636 -5.80 32.09 -10.45
CA GLY A 636 -5.50 33.35 -9.76
C GLY A 636 -6.40 33.64 -8.54
N ALA A 637 -7.39 32.79 -8.23
CA ALA A 637 -8.19 32.94 -7.03
C ALA A 637 -7.36 32.65 -5.77
N LEU A 638 -7.57 33.40 -4.69
CA LEU A 638 -6.93 33.13 -3.40
C LEU A 638 -7.43 31.81 -2.80
N LEU A 639 -6.52 31.09 -2.13
CA LEU A 639 -6.84 29.93 -1.28
C LEU A 639 -7.42 30.40 0.05
N THR A 640 -8.53 29.80 0.47
CA THR A 640 -9.15 30.01 1.79
C THR A 640 -9.37 28.68 2.53
N ALA A 641 -9.54 28.75 3.85
CA ALA A 641 -9.96 27.63 4.69
C ALA A 641 -11.30 27.01 4.24
N GLN A 642 -12.16 27.79 3.60
CA GLN A 642 -13.42 27.30 3.03
C GLN A 642 -13.21 26.41 1.79
N ASP A 643 -12.18 26.66 0.98
CA ASP A 643 -11.81 25.79 -0.15
C ASP A 643 -11.22 24.46 0.35
N VAL A 644 -10.42 24.50 1.43
CA VAL A 644 -9.92 23.30 2.12
C VAL A 644 -11.08 22.44 2.60
N LYS A 645 -12.03 23.02 3.36
CA LYS A 645 -13.22 22.30 3.84
C LYS A 645 -13.97 21.64 2.68
N ARG A 646 -14.26 22.39 1.60
CA ARG A 646 -14.97 21.87 0.42
C ARG A 646 -14.26 20.70 -0.24
N HIS A 647 -12.93 20.72 -0.36
CA HIS A 647 -12.20 19.58 -0.95
C HIS A 647 -12.22 18.34 -0.04
N LEU A 648 -12.08 18.51 1.28
CA LEU A 648 -12.17 17.40 2.23
C LEU A 648 -13.59 16.79 2.27
N GLU A 649 -14.64 17.63 2.16
CA GLU A 649 -16.02 17.16 1.98
C GLU A 649 -16.19 16.42 0.64
N ARG A 650 -15.59 16.93 -0.45
CA ARG A 650 -15.58 16.29 -1.78
C ARG A 650 -14.93 14.91 -1.76
N LEU A 651 -13.92 14.66 -0.93
CA LEU A 651 -13.31 13.34 -0.73
C LEU A 651 -14.30 12.32 -0.11
N MET A 652 -15.19 12.78 0.77
CA MET A 652 -16.18 11.95 1.47
C MET A 652 -17.53 11.82 0.72
N ASP A 653 -17.73 12.57 -0.37
CA ASP A 653 -19.00 12.58 -1.11
C ASP A 653 -19.35 11.19 -1.68
N PRO A 654 -20.48 10.57 -1.26
CA PRO A 654 -20.89 9.25 -1.73
C PRO A 654 -21.21 9.21 -3.22
N ALA A 655 -21.58 10.34 -3.85
CA ALA A 655 -21.85 10.41 -5.29
C ALA A 655 -20.57 10.31 -6.13
N LEU A 656 -19.45 10.82 -5.63
CA LEU A 656 -18.15 10.77 -6.33
C LEU A 656 -17.47 9.40 -6.21
N ARG A 657 -17.81 8.61 -5.17
CA ARG A 657 -17.27 7.26 -4.95
C ARG A 657 -15.73 7.23 -4.97
N SER A 658 -15.09 8.22 -4.32
CA SER A 658 -13.63 8.23 -4.19
C SER A 658 -13.14 6.93 -3.50
N PRO A 659 -12.06 6.29 -3.98
CA PRO A 659 -11.47 5.12 -3.33
C PRO A 659 -11.08 5.39 -1.88
N ASP A 660 -10.60 6.59 -1.59
CA ASP A 660 -9.96 6.96 -0.33
C ASP A 660 -10.93 7.70 0.63
N ARG A 661 -12.24 7.64 0.37
CA ARG A 661 -13.28 8.30 1.18
C ARG A 661 -13.24 7.93 2.67
N SER A 662 -12.72 6.74 2.99
CA SER A 662 -12.64 6.21 4.36
C SER A 662 -11.52 6.83 5.20
N LEU A 663 -10.56 7.53 4.58
CA LEU A 663 -9.45 8.18 5.32
C LEU A 663 -9.93 9.14 6.42
N LEU A 664 -11.10 9.75 6.22
CA LEU A 664 -11.68 10.79 7.08
C LEU A 664 -12.95 10.33 7.84
N GLU A 665 -13.29 9.04 7.84
CA GLU A 665 -14.47 8.50 8.56
C GLU A 665 -14.47 8.72 10.08
N ASP A 666 -13.30 9.04 10.64
CA ASP A 666 -13.10 9.32 12.08
C ASP A 666 -13.36 10.80 12.44
N VAL A 667 -13.53 11.68 11.44
CA VAL A 667 -13.88 13.10 11.65
C VAL A 667 -15.34 13.21 12.15
N GLU A 668 -15.60 14.13 13.08
CA GLU A 668 -16.94 14.36 13.60
C GLU A 668 -17.91 14.75 12.46
N GLY A 669 -19.09 14.13 12.39
CA GLY A 669 -20.07 14.34 11.31
C GLY A 669 -19.75 13.68 9.96
N ALA A 670 -18.57 13.06 9.77
CA ALA A 670 -18.19 12.48 8.47
C ALA A 670 -19.08 11.31 8.03
N ARG A 671 -19.46 10.43 8.96
CA ARG A 671 -20.33 9.27 8.66
C ARG A 671 -21.76 9.70 8.32
N GLU A 672 -22.26 10.74 8.98
CA GLU A 672 -23.56 11.37 8.71
C GLU A 672 -23.57 12.06 7.34
N TYR A 673 -22.49 12.75 6.97
CA TYR A 673 -22.32 13.32 5.64
C TYR A 673 -22.26 12.23 4.56
N ALA A 674 -21.40 11.21 4.74
CA ALA A 674 -21.22 10.11 3.79
C ALA A 674 -22.48 9.23 3.61
N SER A 675 -23.40 9.24 4.58
CA SER A 675 -24.72 8.58 4.49
C SER A 675 -25.86 9.49 4.00
N GLY A 676 -25.58 10.77 3.73
CA GLY A 676 -26.58 11.76 3.29
C GLY A 676 -27.50 12.28 4.41
N LEU A 677 -27.20 11.98 5.68
CA LEU A 677 -27.93 12.48 6.85
C LEU A 677 -27.52 13.91 7.24
N ALA A 678 -26.32 14.34 6.86
CA ALA A 678 -25.83 15.71 7.03
C ALA A 678 -25.46 16.37 5.69
N ARG A 679 -25.53 17.71 5.62
CA ARG A 679 -25.18 18.49 4.41
C ARG A 679 -23.73 18.99 4.39
N GLU A 680 -23.05 18.94 5.52
CA GLU A 680 -21.67 19.35 5.73
C GLU A 680 -21.04 18.49 6.82
N VAL A 681 -19.70 18.47 6.90
CA VAL A 681 -18.98 17.73 7.94
C VAL A 681 -18.72 18.65 9.13
N THR A 682 -19.48 18.44 10.21
CA THR A 682 -19.49 19.31 11.40
C THR A 682 -18.16 19.35 12.17
N GLY A 683 -17.31 18.34 11.98
CA GLY A 683 -15.96 18.28 12.52
C GLY A 683 -14.94 19.10 11.75
N ILE A 684 -15.27 19.64 10.58
CA ILE A 684 -14.42 20.56 9.82
C ILE A 684 -14.98 21.98 9.97
N GLU A 685 -14.35 22.76 10.82
CA GLU A 685 -14.80 24.08 11.26
C GLU A 685 -13.86 25.16 10.70
N VAL A 686 -14.43 26.10 9.93
CA VAL A 686 -13.68 27.26 9.41
C VAL A 686 -13.80 28.37 10.45
N LEU A 687 -12.67 28.74 11.07
CA LEU A 687 -12.63 29.76 12.12
C LEU A 687 -12.47 31.17 11.54
N ASP A 688 -11.66 31.29 10.49
CA ASP A 688 -11.48 32.50 9.68
C ASP A 688 -10.98 32.13 8.27
N GLU A 689 -10.76 33.10 7.38
CA GLU A 689 -10.32 32.86 5.99
C GLU A 689 -9.03 32.03 5.87
N GLY A 690 -8.14 32.12 6.86
CA GLY A 690 -6.85 31.45 6.90
C GLY A 690 -6.73 30.34 7.95
N THR A 691 -7.78 30.04 8.73
CA THR A 691 -7.71 29.08 9.83
C THR A 691 -8.87 28.09 9.80
N LEU A 692 -8.57 26.80 9.83
CA LEU A 692 -9.55 25.73 10.06
C LEU A 692 -9.15 24.83 11.24
N GLU A 693 -10.15 24.25 11.87
CA GLU A 693 -10.01 23.23 12.90
C GLU A 693 -10.71 21.93 12.46
N ILE A 694 -10.05 20.80 12.65
CA ILE A 694 -10.58 19.46 12.40
C ILE A 694 -10.69 18.70 13.73
N ARG A 695 -11.89 18.20 14.03
CA ARG A 695 -12.23 17.43 15.22
C ARG A 695 -12.53 15.97 14.88
N LEU A 696 -11.96 15.05 15.68
CA LEU A 696 -12.06 13.60 15.52
C LEU A 696 -12.85 12.97 16.67
N ARG A 697 -13.65 11.96 16.34
CA ARG A 697 -14.44 11.16 17.30
C ARG A 697 -13.55 10.36 18.25
N GLU A 698 -12.37 9.97 17.78
CA GLU A 698 -11.37 9.17 18.49
C GLU A 698 -9.97 9.77 18.26
N PRO A 699 -9.00 9.56 19.18
CA PRO A 699 -7.63 10.01 18.97
C PRO A 699 -7.02 9.33 17.75
N LYS A 700 -6.15 10.03 17.01
CA LYS A 700 -5.46 9.41 15.86
C LYS A 700 -4.06 10.01 15.67
N ALA A 701 -3.07 9.38 16.31
CA ALA A 701 -1.68 9.88 16.34
C ALA A 701 -1.08 10.19 14.95
N PHE A 702 -1.52 9.47 13.91
CA PHE A 702 -1.05 9.62 12.52
C PHE A 702 -1.97 10.50 11.63
N PHE A 703 -2.90 11.27 12.20
CA PHE A 703 -3.84 12.09 11.41
C PHE A 703 -3.15 13.12 10.51
N LEU A 704 -2.05 13.72 10.96
CA LEU A 704 -1.28 14.69 10.17
C LEU A 704 -0.64 14.05 8.93
N GLN A 705 -0.26 12.78 9.00
CA GLN A 705 0.27 12.01 7.89
C GLN A 705 -0.81 11.76 6.83
N LEU A 706 -2.09 11.60 7.24
CA LEU A 706 -3.21 11.54 6.29
C LEU A 706 -3.39 12.88 5.55
N MET A 707 -3.16 14.01 6.22
CA MET A 707 -3.17 15.36 5.63
C MET A 707 -1.96 15.67 4.72
N ALA A 708 -1.05 14.69 4.53
CA ALA A 708 0.01 14.73 3.53
C ALA A 708 -0.30 13.89 2.27
N LEU A 709 -1.34 13.04 2.29
CA LEU A 709 -1.70 12.17 1.18
C LEU A 709 -2.29 12.97 0.01
N THR A 710 -1.99 12.58 -1.23
CA THR A 710 -2.43 13.29 -2.43
C THR A 710 -3.95 13.39 -2.58
N ALA A 711 -4.72 12.44 -2.04
CA ALA A 711 -6.19 12.55 -1.98
C ALA A 711 -6.68 13.77 -1.18
N THR A 712 -5.89 14.25 -0.21
CA THR A 712 -6.17 15.44 0.60
C THR A 712 -5.57 16.73 0.02
N ALA A 713 -4.86 16.65 -1.12
CA ALA A 713 -4.31 17.82 -1.79
C ALA A 713 -5.43 18.73 -2.32
N VAL A 714 -5.38 20.01 -1.96
CA VAL A 714 -6.53 20.91 -2.10
C VAL A 714 -6.78 21.25 -3.57
N ALA A 715 -7.93 20.84 -4.07
CA ALA A 715 -8.41 21.13 -5.42
C ALA A 715 -9.74 21.89 -5.39
N LYS A 716 -9.95 22.74 -6.40
CA LYS A 716 -11.13 23.58 -6.55
C LYS A 716 -11.69 23.47 -7.97
N MET A 717 -13.00 23.61 -8.12
CA MET A 717 -13.63 23.83 -9.42
C MET A 717 -13.56 25.32 -9.77
N ASP A 718 -12.97 25.65 -10.91
CA ASP A 718 -13.04 27.00 -11.48
C ASP A 718 -14.47 27.30 -12.02
N PRO A 719 -14.78 28.54 -12.40
CA PRO A 719 -16.10 28.90 -12.96
C PRO A 719 -16.45 28.21 -14.28
N ALA A 720 -15.49 27.57 -14.96
CA ALA A 720 -15.70 26.80 -16.18
C ALA A 720 -15.87 25.29 -15.92
N GLY A 721 -15.81 24.84 -14.66
CA GLY A 721 -15.92 23.44 -14.27
C GLY A 721 -14.63 22.63 -14.46
N LYS A 722 -13.46 23.27 -14.57
CA LYS A 722 -12.15 22.61 -14.60
C LYS A 722 -11.53 22.56 -13.19
N LEU A 723 -10.89 21.44 -12.87
CA LEU A 723 -10.12 21.29 -11.63
C LEU A 723 -8.85 22.13 -11.69
N VAL A 724 -8.69 23.01 -10.70
CA VAL A 724 -7.50 23.85 -10.49
C VAL A 724 -6.92 23.59 -9.10
N GLY A 725 -5.60 23.65 -9.02
CA GLY A 725 -4.84 23.43 -7.79
C GLY A 725 -3.93 24.61 -7.46
N THR A 726 -3.08 24.42 -6.46
CA THR A 726 -2.10 25.39 -5.95
C THR A 726 -0.65 24.96 -6.22
N GLY A 727 -0.45 23.86 -6.94
CA GLY A 727 0.83 23.20 -7.14
C GLY A 727 1.80 23.91 -8.10
N PRO A 728 3.04 23.37 -8.21
CA PRO A 728 4.15 23.97 -8.94
C PRO A 728 3.95 24.09 -10.46
N PHE A 729 3.07 23.28 -11.05
CA PHE A 729 2.74 23.29 -12.47
C PHE A 729 1.23 23.35 -12.67
N ARG A 730 0.79 23.76 -13.86
CA ARG A 730 -0.63 23.81 -14.27
C ARG A 730 -0.85 23.06 -15.58
N VAL A 731 -2.04 22.47 -15.74
CA VAL A 731 -2.39 21.67 -16.93
C VAL A 731 -2.60 22.54 -18.16
N VAL A 732 -1.72 22.38 -19.15
CA VAL A 732 -1.89 22.93 -20.51
C VAL A 732 -2.95 22.11 -21.25
N GLY A 733 -2.82 20.78 -21.25
CA GLY A 733 -3.80 19.87 -21.83
C GLY A 733 -3.30 18.44 -22.01
N MET A 734 -4.25 17.55 -22.31
CA MET A 734 -4.01 16.16 -22.70
C MET A 734 -3.89 16.08 -24.23
N GLN A 735 -2.84 15.42 -24.72
CA GLN A 735 -2.66 15.04 -26.12
C GLN A 735 -2.89 13.53 -26.26
N ALA A 736 -2.83 13.00 -27.49
CA ALA A 736 -3.06 11.58 -27.75
C ALA A 736 -2.08 10.65 -27.02
N ASP A 737 -0.83 11.08 -26.82
CA ASP A 737 0.25 10.27 -26.23
C ASP A 737 0.86 10.87 -24.95
N ARG A 738 0.42 12.06 -24.49
CA ARG A 738 1.05 12.74 -23.35
C ARG A 738 0.15 13.76 -22.63
N MET A 739 0.36 13.94 -21.33
CA MET A 739 -0.16 15.08 -20.56
C MET A 739 0.89 16.19 -20.47
N VAL A 740 0.54 17.42 -20.85
CA VAL A 740 1.47 18.57 -20.85
C VAL A 740 1.13 19.54 -19.73
N LEU A 741 2.14 19.83 -18.88
CA LEU A 741 2.06 20.82 -17.81
C LEU A 741 3.07 21.94 -18.04
N GLU A 742 2.75 23.15 -17.61
CA GLU A 742 3.66 24.29 -17.61
C GLU A 742 3.85 24.89 -16.22
N ARG A 743 4.97 25.59 -16.03
CA ARG A 743 5.34 26.30 -14.80
C ARG A 743 4.18 27.16 -14.27
N ASN A 744 3.83 26.97 -13.00
CA ASN A 744 3.00 27.93 -12.27
C ASN A 744 3.86 29.12 -11.84
N ALA A 745 3.74 30.25 -12.55
CA ALA A 745 4.51 31.46 -12.27
C ALA A 745 4.16 32.15 -10.93
N THR A 746 2.99 31.83 -10.33
CA THR A 746 2.58 32.33 -9.01
C THR A 746 2.71 31.27 -7.91
N TYR A 747 3.51 30.23 -8.13
CA TYR A 747 3.74 29.19 -7.12
C TYR A 747 4.33 29.78 -5.84
N TRP A 748 3.75 29.40 -4.71
CA TRP A 748 3.98 30.04 -3.42
C TRP A 748 5.32 29.67 -2.77
N ARG A 749 5.99 28.59 -3.22
CA ARG A 749 7.39 28.29 -2.83
C ARG A 749 8.34 29.05 -3.74
N GLY A 750 8.75 30.23 -3.29
CA GLY A 750 9.67 31.11 -4.03
C GLY A 750 10.93 30.39 -4.52
N GLY A 751 11.29 30.62 -5.78
CA GLY A 751 12.42 29.96 -6.45
C GLY A 751 12.11 28.60 -7.10
N LEU A 752 10.90 28.07 -6.92
CA LEU A 752 10.44 26.81 -7.52
C LEU A 752 9.17 27.02 -8.38
N PRO A 753 8.82 26.07 -9.27
CA PRO A 753 9.68 24.98 -9.75
C PRO A 753 10.88 25.52 -10.54
N LEU A 754 11.85 24.67 -10.90
CA LEU A 754 12.95 25.10 -11.77
C LEU A 754 12.65 24.90 -13.26
N LEU A 755 11.83 23.93 -13.65
CA LEU A 755 11.48 23.62 -15.05
C LEU A 755 10.37 24.52 -15.63
N ASP A 756 10.40 24.77 -16.95
CA ASP A 756 9.32 25.50 -17.65
C ASP A 756 8.14 24.60 -18.00
N ARG A 757 8.42 23.33 -18.32
CA ARG A 757 7.44 22.37 -18.85
C ARG A 757 7.73 20.94 -18.39
N LEU A 758 6.67 20.20 -18.10
CA LEU A 758 6.68 18.75 -17.94
C LEU A 758 5.79 18.11 -19.01
N GLU A 759 6.26 17.02 -19.60
CA GLU A 759 5.48 16.20 -20.53
C GLU A 759 5.46 14.74 -20.05
N PHE A 760 4.32 14.30 -19.50
CA PHE A 760 4.14 12.91 -19.07
C PHE A 760 3.67 12.08 -20.26
N VAL A 761 4.61 11.40 -20.92
CA VAL A 761 4.40 10.56 -22.11
C VAL A 761 3.89 9.19 -21.67
N LEU A 762 2.81 8.73 -22.29
CA LEU A 762 2.13 7.50 -21.93
C LEU A 762 2.90 6.26 -22.43
N ALA A 763 3.00 5.27 -21.56
CA ALA A 763 3.40 3.90 -21.87
C ALA A 763 2.37 2.92 -21.31
N GLU A 764 2.28 1.73 -21.90
CA GLU A 764 1.42 0.63 -21.41
C GLU A 764 2.14 -0.24 -20.38
N THR A 765 3.47 -0.30 -20.45
CA THR A 765 4.30 -1.20 -19.63
C THR A 765 5.63 -0.55 -19.23
N ARG A 766 6.26 -1.04 -18.16
CA ARG A 766 7.61 -0.61 -17.74
C ARG A 766 8.67 -0.84 -18.83
N PRO A 767 8.75 -2.00 -19.52
CA PRO A 767 9.70 -2.18 -20.61
C PRO A 767 9.48 -1.19 -21.76
N GLN A 768 8.24 -0.81 -22.06
CA GLN A 768 7.97 0.23 -23.07
C GLN A 768 8.47 1.60 -22.63
N ALA A 769 8.25 2.01 -21.38
CA ALA A 769 8.76 3.29 -20.86
C ALA A 769 10.31 3.32 -20.85
N VAL A 770 10.97 2.22 -20.47
CA VAL A 770 12.43 2.09 -20.56
C VAL A 770 12.91 2.16 -22.01
N ARG A 771 12.16 1.58 -22.96
CA ARG A 771 12.48 1.69 -24.39
C ARG A 771 12.32 3.12 -24.91
N GLN A 772 11.26 3.84 -24.51
CA GLN A 772 11.09 5.27 -24.81
C GLN A 772 12.25 6.12 -24.26
N LEU A 773 12.83 5.74 -23.11
CA LEU A 773 14.01 6.40 -22.54
C LEU A 773 15.27 6.13 -23.39
N LEU A 774 15.52 4.87 -23.75
CA LEU A 774 16.63 4.46 -24.62
C LEU A 774 16.55 5.09 -26.03
N ASP A 775 15.33 5.21 -26.58
CA ASP A 775 15.06 5.85 -27.87
C ASP A 775 15.07 7.40 -27.79
N GLY A 776 15.36 7.97 -26.60
CA GLY A 776 15.45 9.42 -26.37
C GLY A 776 14.11 10.17 -26.42
N GLN A 777 12.98 9.46 -26.36
CA GLN A 777 11.63 10.01 -26.38
C GLN A 777 11.21 10.60 -25.03
N VAL A 778 11.68 9.99 -23.93
CA VAL A 778 11.55 10.53 -22.56
C VAL A 778 12.93 10.73 -21.92
N ASP A 779 12.97 11.54 -20.85
CA ASP A 779 14.18 11.92 -20.12
C ASP A 779 14.27 11.22 -18.74
N LEU A 780 13.13 10.78 -18.18
CA LEU A 780 13.03 10.15 -16.86
C LEU A 780 11.91 9.10 -16.82
N VAL A 781 12.13 7.99 -16.11
CA VAL A 781 11.10 6.98 -15.76
C VAL A 781 11.23 6.60 -14.28
N SER A 782 10.14 6.72 -13.52
CA SER A 782 10.04 6.37 -12.09
C SER A 782 9.39 4.98 -11.87
N PHE A 783 9.32 4.50 -10.63
CA PHE A 783 8.63 3.25 -10.24
C PHE A 783 9.01 1.97 -11.03
N LEU A 784 10.30 1.84 -11.34
CA LEU A 784 10.90 0.67 -11.98
C LEU A 784 11.36 -0.38 -10.95
N HIS A 785 11.33 -1.66 -11.34
CA HIS A 785 11.99 -2.76 -10.62
C HIS A 785 13.44 -2.92 -11.09
N VAL A 786 14.28 -3.62 -10.32
CA VAL A 786 15.73 -3.70 -10.58
C VAL A 786 16.08 -4.26 -11.97
N GLU A 787 15.35 -5.26 -12.48
CA GLU A 787 15.53 -5.82 -13.83
C GLU A 787 15.49 -4.75 -14.94
N HIS A 788 14.63 -3.74 -14.78
CA HIS A 788 14.43 -2.66 -15.74
C HIS A 788 15.62 -1.70 -15.77
N THR A 789 16.40 -1.65 -14.68
CA THR A 789 17.62 -0.83 -14.59
C THR A 789 18.84 -1.52 -15.20
N GLN A 790 18.74 -2.82 -15.51
CA GLN A 790 19.81 -3.64 -16.09
C GLN A 790 19.67 -3.80 -17.62
N ALA A 791 18.70 -3.12 -18.24
CA ALA A 791 18.51 -3.15 -19.69
C ALA A 791 19.73 -2.62 -20.45
N HIS A 792 20.14 -3.32 -21.52
CA HIS A 792 21.27 -2.91 -22.35
C HIS A 792 21.09 -1.49 -22.90
N GLY A 793 22.13 -0.66 -22.78
CA GLY A 793 22.13 0.75 -23.18
C GLY A 793 21.86 1.74 -22.03
N LEU A 794 21.48 1.26 -20.84
CA LEU A 794 21.34 2.11 -19.65
C LEU A 794 22.67 2.48 -18.97
N ASP A 795 23.82 1.96 -19.43
CA ASP A 795 25.15 2.23 -18.85
C ASP A 795 25.51 3.72 -18.72
N ALA A 796 25.02 4.55 -19.64
CA ALA A 796 25.24 6.01 -19.66
C ALA A 796 24.17 6.82 -18.88
N HIS A 797 23.12 6.16 -18.40
CA HIS A 797 22.01 6.78 -17.68
C HIS A 797 22.26 6.82 -16.17
N GLN A 798 21.59 7.73 -15.45
CA GLN A 798 21.61 7.71 -14.00
C GLN A 798 20.52 6.76 -13.47
N VAL A 799 20.90 5.78 -12.67
CA VAL A 799 19.97 4.91 -11.94
C VAL A 799 19.94 5.35 -10.48
N VAL A 800 18.76 5.73 -9.98
CA VAL A 800 18.51 6.10 -8.59
C VAL A 800 17.64 5.03 -7.94
N THR A 801 17.91 4.70 -6.68
CA THR A 801 17.26 3.63 -5.95
C THR A 801 16.91 4.10 -4.54
N SER A 802 15.71 3.81 -4.05
CA SER A 802 15.31 4.08 -2.66
C SER A 802 14.62 2.88 -2.01
N THR A 803 14.58 2.88 -0.69
CA THR A 803 13.80 1.96 0.15
C THR A 803 12.52 2.68 0.56
N THR A 804 11.48 2.55 -0.25
CA THR A 804 10.12 2.93 0.14
C THR A 804 9.49 1.77 0.91
N PRO A 805 8.94 1.98 2.12
CA PRO A 805 8.35 0.93 2.92
C PRO A 805 7.30 0.17 2.13
N SER A 806 7.61 -1.06 1.78
CA SER A 806 6.80 -1.92 0.93
C SER A 806 7.11 -3.38 1.22
N THR A 807 6.16 -4.26 0.92
CA THR A 807 6.30 -5.70 1.10
C THR A 807 5.60 -6.42 -0.05
N ALA A 808 6.35 -7.22 -0.80
CA ALA A 808 5.83 -8.24 -1.69
C ALA A 808 5.32 -9.43 -0.86
N PHE A 809 4.14 -9.94 -1.16
CA PHE A 809 3.53 -11.06 -0.45
C PHE A 809 2.74 -12.00 -1.37
N LEU A 810 2.56 -13.24 -0.92
CA LEU A 810 1.55 -14.17 -1.43
C LEU A 810 0.29 -14.02 -0.58
N GLY A 811 -0.81 -13.56 -1.19
CA GLY A 811 -2.13 -13.49 -0.59
C GLY A 811 -2.94 -14.75 -0.90
N LEU A 812 -3.80 -15.15 0.04
CA LEU A 812 -4.63 -16.36 -0.03
C LEU A 812 -6.06 -16.03 0.41
N ASN A 813 -7.07 -16.65 -0.19
CA ASN A 813 -8.46 -16.53 0.26
C ASN A 813 -8.73 -17.53 1.40
N LEU A 814 -8.75 -17.05 2.64
CA LEU A 814 -8.99 -17.88 3.84
C LEU A 814 -10.44 -18.36 3.96
N ASN A 815 -11.36 -17.89 3.10
CA ASN A 815 -12.71 -18.45 3.00
C ASN A 815 -12.74 -19.77 2.20
N GLU A 816 -11.70 -20.09 1.42
CA GLU A 816 -11.65 -21.24 0.53
C GLU A 816 -10.75 -22.36 1.08
N ALA A 817 -11.17 -23.61 0.88
CA ALA A 817 -10.32 -24.76 1.15
C ALA A 817 -9.31 -24.95 0.00
N PRO A 818 -8.04 -25.30 0.27
CA PRO A 818 -7.49 -25.68 1.58
C PRO A 818 -6.82 -24.51 2.35
N TYR A 819 -6.92 -23.27 1.86
CA TYR A 819 -6.23 -22.11 2.45
C TYR A 819 -6.83 -21.65 3.78
N ASN A 820 -8.07 -22.01 4.08
CA ASN A 820 -8.69 -21.83 5.38
C ASN A 820 -7.90 -22.51 6.53
N ASP A 821 -7.19 -23.62 6.26
CA ASP A 821 -6.34 -24.30 7.25
C ASP A 821 -4.98 -23.60 7.42
N VAL A 822 -4.72 -23.11 8.64
CA VAL A 822 -3.45 -22.45 9.03
C VAL A 822 -2.22 -23.33 8.79
N ARG A 823 -2.36 -24.66 8.87
CA ARG A 823 -1.24 -25.60 8.65
C ARG A 823 -0.80 -25.60 7.20
N VAL A 824 -1.74 -25.47 6.25
CA VAL A 824 -1.43 -25.37 4.81
C VAL A 824 -0.69 -24.06 4.52
N ARG A 825 -1.15 -22.94 5.08
CA ARG A 825 -0.48 -21.63 4.93
C ARG A 825 0.93 -21.63 5.55
N ARG A 826 1.07 -22.18 6.76
CA ARG A 826 2.39 -22.37 7.42
C ARG A 826 3.30 -23.31 6.63
N ALA A 827 2.78 -24.36 6.00
CA ALA A 827 3.58 -25.28 5.19
C ALA A 827 4.13 -24.63 3.92
N LEU A 828 3.30 -23.84 3.23
CA LEU A 828 3.77 -23.00 2.11
C LEU A 828 4.92 -22.10 2.56
N ARG A 829 4.70 -21.30 3.61
CA ARG A 829 5.72 -20.38 4.16
C ARG A 829 7.00 -21.11 4.57
N ALA A 830 6.90 -22.31 5.12
CA ALA A 830 8.06 -23.11 5.52
C ALA A 830 8.86 -23.66 4.33
N GLY A 831 8.21 -24.02 3.21
CA GLY A 831 8.89 -24.64 2.07
C GLY A 831 9.35 -23.70 0.94
N MET A 832 8.99 -22.42 0.98
CA MET A 832 9.29 -21.46 -0.09
C MET A 832 10.74 -20.94 -0.06
N ASP A 833 11.41 -20.94 -1.22
CA ASP A 833 12.76 -20.42 -1.44
C ASP A 833 12.73 -18.89 -1.65
N ILE A 834 12.33 -18.18 -0.61
CA ILE A 834 12.27 -16.72 -0.59
C ILE A 834 13.66 -16.09 -0.79
N PRO A 835 14.75 -16.56 -0.15
CA PRO A 835 16.09 -16.02 -0.41
C PRO A 835 16.52 -16.20 -1.87
N GLY A 836 16.27 -17.37 -2.47
CA GLY A 836 16.63 -17.63 -3.88
C GLY A 836 15.88 -16.76 -4.87
N VAL A 837 14.60 -16.44 -4.63
CA VAL A 837 13.86 -15.52 -5.52
C VAL A 837 14.39 -14.08 -5.42
N VAL A 838 14.81 -13.65 -4.23
CA VAL A 838 15.41 -12.32 -4.01
C VAL A 838 16.80 -12.23 -4.65
N GLU A 839 17.65 -13.24 -4.47
CA GLU A 839 18.99 -13.27 -5.07
C GLU A 839 18.94 -13.25 -6.60
N GLN A 840 18.01 -14.01 -7.20
CA GLN A 840 17.93 -14.18 -8.65
C GLN A 840 17.19 -13.04 -9.37
N PHE A 841 16.09 -12.52 -8.82
CA PHE A 841 15.20 -11.57 -9.53
C PHE A 841 15.15 -10.17 -8.89
N HIS A 842 15.38 -10.05 -7.59
CA HIS A 842 15.26 -8.79 -6.85
C HIS A 842 16.55 -8.38 -6.13
N PRO A 843 17.74 -8.39 -6.79
CA PRO A 843 19.01 -8.10 -6.14
C PRO A 843 19.02 -6.74 -5.41
N GLY A 844 19.24 -6.81 -4.09
CA GLY A 844 19.24 -5.67 -3.18
C GLY A 844 17.96 -5.50 -2.36
N ALA A 845 16.85 -6.14 -2.73
CA ALA A 845 15.68 -6.26 -1.87
C ALA A 845 16.02 -7.06 -0.59
N ARG A 846 15.25 -6.86 0.48
CA ARG A 846 15.49 -7.55 1.76
C ARG A 846 14.44 -8.62 1.98
N VAL A 847 14.86 -9.87 2.21
CA VAL A 847 13.95 -10.96 2.59
C VAL A 847 13.13 -10.55 3.83
N ALA A 848 11.81 -10.70 3.74
CA ALA A 848 10.88 -10.25 4.78
C ALA A 848 10.90 -11.18 5.99
N ARG A 849 11.01 -10.59 7.19
CA ARG A 849 10.86 -11.29 8.49
C ARG A 849 9.48 -11.06 9.10
N THR A 850 8.98 -9.84 8.90
CA THR A 850 7.70 -9.28 9.31
C THR A 850 6.89 -8.92 8.06
N PHE A 851 5.57 -8.72 8.20
CA PHE A 851 4.78 -8.18 7.09
C PHE A 851 5.02 -6.67 6.92
N THR A 852 5.01 -5.94 8.03
CA THR A 852 5.35 -4.52 8.13
C THR A 852 6.86 -4.32 7.87
N PRO A 853 7.26 -3.38 6.98
CA PRO A 853 8.66 -3.06 6.75
C PRO A 853 9.40 -2.60 8.01
N PRO A 854 10.69 -2.96 8.20
CA PRO A 854 11.47 -2.56 9.38
C PRO A 854 11.63 -1.05 9.57
N GLU A 855 11.43 -0.23 8.53
CA GLU A 855 11.39 1.24 8.63
C GLU A 855 10.22 1.77 9.47
N LEU A 856 9.14 1.00 9.59
CA LEU A 856 7.90 1.44 10.25
C LEU A 856 7.68 0.77 11.61
N LEU A 857 8.40 -0.30 11.92
CA LEU A 857 8.17 -1.14 13.09
C LEU A 857 9.43 -1.28 13.94
N ASP A 858 9.40 -0.67 15.13
CA ASP A 858 10.48 -0.79 16.10
C ASP A 858 10.71 -2.26 16.51
N GLY A 859 11.97 -2.63 16.71
CA GLY A 859 12.33 -3.99 17.10
C GLY A 859 12.04 -5.06 16.04
N ALA A 860 11.69 -4.71 14.79
CA ALA A 860 11.37 -5.69 13.74
C ALA A 860 12.48 -6.75 13.50
N GLN A 861 13.75 -6.45 13.80
CA GLN A 861 14.84 -7.42 13.69
C GLN A 861 14.76 -8.55 14.74
N GLU A 862 14.10 -8.31 15.87
CA GLU A 862 13.91 -9.25 17.00
C GLU A 862 12.73 -10.19 16.77
N LEU A 863 11.80 -9.84 15.87
CA LEU A 863 10.56 -10.58 15.59
C LEU A 863 10.76 -11.87 14.75
N GLY A 864 11.98 -12.38 14.66
CA GLY A 864 12.28 -13.73 14.14
C GLY A 864 13.50 -13.82 13.21
N PRO A 865 13.97 -15.05 12.93
CA PRO A 865 15.02 -15.27 11.94
C PRO A 865 14.55 -14.96 10.52
N THR A 866 15.50 -14.73 9.61
CA THR A 866 15.21 -14.73 8.17
C THR A 866 14.64 -16.11 7.75
N PRO A 867 13.54 -16.19 6.99
CA PRO A 867 13.02 -17.45 6.45
C PRO A 867 14.06 -18.24 5.67
N VAL A 868 14.12 -19.55 5.91
CA VAL A 868 14.93 -20.54 5.19
C VAL A 868 14.03 -21.77 4.94
N PRO A 869 14.09 -22.43 3.77
CA PRO A 869 13.26 -23.58 3.47
C PRO A 869 13.46 -24.76 4.45
N ASP A 870 12.36 -25.21 5.08
CA ASP A 870 12.26 -26.43 5.88
C ASP A 870 11.17 -27.35 5.29
N LEU A 871 11.61 -28.27 4.43
CA LEU A 871 10.75 -29.27 3.80
C LEU A 871 10.19 -30.29 4.79
N THR A 872 10.88 -30.57 5.90
CA THR A 872 10.42 -31.53 6.92
C THR A 872 9.23 -30.96 7.68
N LEU A 873 9.29 -29.67 8.03
CA LEU A 873 8.18 -28.93 8.60
C LEU A 873 7.01 -28.80 7.62
N ALA A 874 7.29 -28.46 6.36
CA ALA A 874 6.25 -28.31 5.33
C ALA A 874 5.50 -29.63 5.07
N GLU A 875 6.20 -30.75 4.89
CA GLU A 875 5.58 -32.07 4.70
C GLU A 875 4.73 -32.47 5.91
N ARG A 876 5.26 -32.30 7.13
CA ARG A 876 4.53 -32.63 8.36
C ARG A 876 3.22 -31.86 8.45
N LEU A 877 3.26 -30.54 8.23
CA LEU A 877 2.09 -29.67 8.33
C LEU A 877 1.03 -29.98 7.25
N LEU A 878 1.43 -30.25 6.00
CA LEU A 878 0.50 -30.68 4.95
C LEU A 878 -0.15 -32.03 5.29
N ARG A 879 0.64 -32.99 5.80
CA ARG A 879 0.15 -34.31 6.22
C ARG A 879 -0.84 -34.21 7.39
N GLU A 880 -0.57 -33.36 8.37
CA GLU A 880 -1.48 -33.06 9.48
C GLU A 880 -2.78 -32.37 9.01
N ALA A 881 -2.71 -31.56 7.96
CA ALA A 881 -3.87 -30.96 7.28
C ALA A 881 -4.63 -31.94 6.36
N GLY A 882 -4.17 -33.20 6.22
CA GLY A 882 -4.76 -34.18 5.31
C GLY A 882 -4.44 -33.95 3.83
N VAL A 883 -3.58 -32.97 3.51
CA VAL A 883 -3.18 -32.63 2.14
C VAL A 883 -1.92 -33.41 1.76
N ARG A 884 -2.03 -34.37 0.82
CA ARG A 884 -0.86 -35.09 0.31
C ARG A 884 -0.05 -34.30 -0.70
N ARG A 885 -0.74 -33.54 -1.56
CA ARG A 885 -0.16 -32.67 -2.59
C ARG A 885 -1.11 -31.50 -2.82
N LEU A 886 -0.61 -30.29 -2.59
CA LEU A 886 -1.39 -29.06 -2.73
C LEU A 886 -1.44 -28.64 -4.20
N GLN A 887 -2.64 -28.45 -4.74
CA GLN A 887 -2.86 -27.83 -6.04
C GLN A 887 -2.93 -26.31 -5.83
N LEU A 888 -1.87 -25.59 -6.18
CA LEU A 888 -1.77 -24.14 -6.03
C LEU A 888 -1.87 -23.47 -7.40
N THR A 889 -2.95 -22.73 -7.63
CA THR A 889 -3.12 -21.90 -8.83
C THR A 889 -2.90 -20.44 -8.45
N LEU A 890 -1.89 -19.81 -9.04
CA LEU A 890 -1.63 -18.37 -8.86
C LEU A 890 -2.33 -17.59 -9.97
N HIS A 891 -3.26 -16.73 -9.57
CA HIS A 891 -4.00 -15.90 -10.50
C HIS A 891 -3.30 -14.55 -10.69
N HIS A 892 -3.23 -14.07 -11.93
CA HIS A 892 -2.65 -12.76 -12.23
C HIS A 892 -3.33 -12.09 -13.43
N ALA A 893 -3.19 -10.77 -13.52
CA ALA A 893 -3.64 -10.02 -14.69
C ALA A 893 -2.73 -10.28 -15.92
N VAL A 894 -3.26 -10.07 -17.13
CA VAL A 894 -2.45 -9.91 -18.34
C VAL A 894 -1.35 -8.87 -18.11
N GLY A 895 -0.11 -9.20 -18.49
CA GLY A 895 1.06 -8.35 -18.30
C GLY A 895 1.69 -8.38 -16.89
N ARG A 896 1.21 -9.23 -15.97
CA ARG A 896 1.82 -9.48 -14.64
C ARG A 896 2.11 -10.96 -14.38
N ASP A 897 2.71 -11.63 -15.36
CA ASP A 897 3.18 -13.02 -15.24
C ASP A 897 4.41 -13.08 -14.31
N THR A 898 4.32 -13.87 -13.23
CA THR A 898 5.39 -14.11 -12.25
C THR A 898 5.95 -15.54 -12.32
N SER A 899 5.57 -16.34 -13.34
CA SER A 899 5.85 -17.78 -13.40
C SER A 899 7.34 -18.15 -13.30
N ALA A 900 8.24 -17.34 -13.86
CA ALA A 900 9.69 -17.54 -13.73
C ALA A 900 10.19 -17.36 -12.28
N GLU A 901 9.65 -16.38 -11.55
CA GLU A 901 9.93 -16.19 -10.13
C GLU A 901 9.32 -17.31 -9.29
N ASP A 902 8.07 -17.68 -9.58
CA ASP A 902 7.33 -18.69 -8.82
C ASP A 902 7.96 -20.08 -8.98
N ALA A 903 8.50 -20.39 -10.16
CA ALA A 903 9.28 -21.61 -10.40
C ALA A 903 10.52 -21.72 -9.51
N VAL A 904 11.12 -20.59 -9.10
CA VAL A 904 12.20 -20.53 -8.09
C VAL A 904 11.62 -20.59 -6.68
N LEU A 905 10.62 -19.75 -6.39
CA LEU A 905 10.02 -19.61 -5.07
C LEU A 905 9.41 -20.91 -4.52
N PHE A 906 8.76 -21.70 -5.38
CA PHE A 906 8.16 -22.99 -5.01
C PHE A 906 9.04 -24.20 -5.36
N ARG A 907 10.27 -23.98 -5.88
CA ARG A 907 11.21 -25.04 -6.30
C ARG A 907 11.37 -26.18 -5.29
N PRO A 908 11.59 -25.93 -3.98
CA PRO A 908 11.76 -27.02 -3.02
C PRO A 908 10.48 -27.86 -2.85
N LEU A 909 9.33 -27.18 -2.76
CA LEU A 909 8.01 -27.81 -2.60
C LEU A 909 7.59 -28.63 -3.83
N ILE A 910 7.92 -28.16 -5.04
CA ILE A 910 7.66 -28.86 -6.30
C ILE A 910 8.56 -30.10 -6.42
N GLN A 911 9.87 -29.96 -6.13
CA GLN A 911 10.82 -31.08 -6.18
C GLN A 911 10.52 -32.17 -5.13
N ALA A 912 10.02 -31.79 -3.96
CA ALA A 912 9.52 -32.72 -2.94
C ALA A 912 8.15 -33.35 -3.28
N GLY A 913 7.50 -32.95 -4.38
CA GLY A 913 6.17 -33.43 -4.78
C GLY A 913 5.02 -32.91 -3.91
N LEU A 914 5.27 -31.95 -3.02
CA LEU A 914 4.30 -31.40 -2.06
C LEU A 914 3.35 -30.38 -2.69
N VAL A 915 3.79 -29.68 -3.73
CA VAL A 915 2.99 -28.69 -4.48
C VAL A 915 2.94 -29.06 -5.97
N GLU A 916 1.77 -28.88 -6.57
CA GLU A 916 1.59 -28.72 -8.01
C GLU A 916 1.22 -27.26 -8.26
N LEU A 917 2.10 -26.53 -8.95
CA LEU A 917 1.94 -25.10 -9.22
C LEU A 917 1.33 -24.91 -10.62
N ARG A 918 0.34 -24.02 -10.71
CA ARG A 918 -0.30 -23.58 -11.96
C ARG A 918 -0.45 -22.07 -11.95
N HIS A 919 -0.59 -21.48 -13.14
CA HIS A 919 -0.84 -20.05 -13.34
C HIS A 919 -2.11 -19.85 -14.14
N GLU A 920 -2.93 -18.89 -13.74
CA GLU A 920 -4.17 -18.52 -14.44
C GLU A 920 -4.17 -17.02 -14.72
N GLN A 921 -4.18 -16.67 -16.01
CA GLN A 921 -4.17 -15.28 -16.46
C GLN A 921 -5.60 -14.79 -16.72
N MET A 922 -5.92 -13.60 -16.20
CA MET A 922 -7.23 -12.95 -16.34
C MET A 922 -7.13 -11.56 -16.99
N PRO A 923 -8.19 -11.08 -17.68
CA PRO A 923 -8.31 -9.67 -18.07
C PRO A 923 -8.13 -8.74 -16.85
N PRO A 924 -7.42 -7.60 -16.97
CA PRO A 924 -7.10 -6.76 -15.81
C PRO A 924 -8.32 -6.25 -15.02
N GLU A 925 -9.42 -5.90 -15.70
CA GLU A 925 -10.65 -5.43 -15.04
C GLU A 925 -11.35 -6.53 -14.26
N GLU A 926 -11.47 -7.73 -14.84
CA GLU A 926 -12.03 -8.92 -14.17
C GLU A 926 -11.17 -9.30 -12.95
N TYR A 927 -9.85 -9.36 -13.13
CA TYR A 927 -8.90 -9.66 -12.05
C TYR A 927 -9.07 -8.70 -10.88
N LEU A 928 -9.12 -7.38 -11.13
CA LEU A 928 -9.27 -6.37 -10.09
C LEU A 928 -10.66 -6.41 -9.43
N ALA A 929 -11.72 -6.72 -10.17
CA ALA A 929 -13.06 -6.91 -9.61
C ALA A 929 -13.08 -8.12 -8.67
N ARG A 930 -12.64 -9.29 -9.15
CA ARG A 930 -12.60 -10.53 -8.35
C ARG A 930 -11.68 -10.41 -7.13
N LEU A 931 -10.57 -9.67 -7.24
CA LEU A 931 -9.65 -9.43 -6.12
C LEU A 931 -10.32 -8.59 -5.01
N ARG A 932 -11.03 -7.51 -5.39
CA ARG A 932 -11.81 -6.67 -4.46
C ARG A 932 -13.04 -7.36 -3.90
N GLU A 933 -13.56 -8.39 -4.57
CA GLU A 933 -14.67 -9.21 -4.08
C GLU A 933 -14.23 -10.40 -3.22
N GLY A 934 -12.91 -10.63 -3.06
CA GLY A 934 -12.40 -11.78 -2.30
C GLY A 934 -12.66 -13.12 -3.01
N LYS A 935 -12.61 -13.13 -4.34
CA LYS A 935 -12.88 -14.28 -5.23
C LYS A 935 -11.65 -14.74 -6.03
N VAL A 936 -10.47 -14.38 -5.55
CA VAL A 936 -9.17 -14.81 -6.10
C VAL A 936 -8.50 -15.73 -5.08
N PRO A 937 -8.44 -17.05 -5.33
CA PRO A 937 -7.99 -18.04 -4.33
C PRO A 937 -6.55 -17.82 -3.83
N ALA A 938 -5.62 -17.51 -4.73
CA ALA A 938 -4.23 -17.19 -4.42
C ALA A 938 -3.63 -16.22 -5.45
N PHE A 939 -2.87 -15.24 -4.99
CA PHE A 939 -2.27 -14.20 -5.83
C PHE A 939 -0.97 -13.66 -5.23
N ARG A 940 -0.03 -13.20 -6.07
CA ARG A 940 1.11 -12.40 -5.63
C ARG A 940 0.86 -10.92 -5.91
N THR A 941 1.25 -10.07 -4.96
CA THR A 941 1.24 -8.61 -5.14
C THR A 941 2.28 -7.96 -4.23
N LEU A 942 2.41 -6.64 -4.33
CA LEU A 942 3.20 -5.81 -3.44
C LEU A 942 2.29 -4.72 -2.86
N TRP A 943 2.36 -4.53 -1.54
CA TRP A 943 1.81 -3.36 -0.87
C TRP A 943 2.91 -2.34 -0.60
N LEU A 944 2.56 -1.06 -0.67
CA LEU A 944 3.42 0.08 -0.42
C LEU A 944 2.74 0.95 0.63
N ALA A 945 3.50 1.48 1.58
CA ALA A 945 2.95 2.32 2.64
C ALA A 945 2.52 3.68 2.08
N ASP A 946 1.22 3.97 2.10
CA ASP A 946 0.68 5.28 1.72
C ASP A 946 1.23 6.38 2.66
N PHE A 947 1.36 6.06 3.95
CA PHE A 947 1.95 6.89 4.99
C PHE A 947 2.83 6.06 5.94
N PRO A 948 3.81 6.68 6.64
CA PRO A 948 4.82 5.95 7.41
C PRO A 948 4.33 5.62 8.83
N ASP A 949 3.39 4.67 8.95
CA ASP A 949 2.92 4.09 10.22
C ASP A 949 2.54 2.60 10.01
N PRO A 950 2.77 1.68 10.97
CA PRO A 950 2.35 0.28 10.89
C PRO A 950 0.87 0.04 10.57
N ASP A 951 -0.02 1.01 10.86
CA ASP A 951 -1.44 0.91 10.58
C ASP A 951 -1.74 0.59 9.11
N ALA A 952 -0.93 1.16 8.20
CA ALA A 952 -1.02 0.96 6.75
C ALA A 952 -0.78 -0.50 6.31
N PHE A 953 -0.30 -1.38 7.20
CA PHE A 953 -0.18 -2.82 6.97
C PHE A 953 -1.12 -3.60 7.91
N LEU A 954 -0.94 -3.44 9.23
CA LEU A 954 -1.50 -4.36 10.22
C LEU A 954 -2.99 -4.17 10.42
N HIS A 955 -3.46 -2.93 10.60
CA HIS A 955 -4.89 -2.68 10.65
C HIS A 955 -5.47 -2.77 9.24
N PHE A 956 -4.96 -1.97 8.31
CA PHE A 956 -5.56 -1.76 7.00
C PHE A 956 -5.72 -3.05 6.16
N LEU A 957 -4.79 -4.01 6.26
CA LEU A 957 -4.83 -5.23 5.46
C LEU A 957 -5.19 -6.50 6.24
N LEU A 958 -5.13 -6.50 7.57
CA LEU A 958 -5.40 -7.71 8.38
C LEU A 958 -6.56 -7.57 9.37
N ASN A 959 -6.98 -6.36 9.77
CA ASN A 959 -8.15 -6.21 10.62
C ASN A 959 -9.43 -6.62 9.86
N SER A 960 -10.30 -7.42 10.47
CA SER A 960 -11.48 -8.01 9.82
C SER A 960 -12.52 -7.00 9.35
N SER A 961 -12.52 -5.78 9.92
CA SER A 961 -13.38 -4.67 9.49
C SER A 961 -12.75 -3.74 8.44
N ALA A 962 -11.42 -3.78 8.27
CA ALA A 962 -10.67 -2.85 7.42
C ALA A 962 -10.23 -3.44 6.06
N GLN A 963 -10.25 -4.78 5.92
CA GLN A 963 -9.89 -5.58 4.74
C GLN A 963 -10.72 -5.26 3.46
N THR A 964 -10.58 -4.04 2.95
CA THR A 964 -11.39 -3.49 1.83
C THR A 964 -10.70 -3.59 0.47
N VAL A 965 -9.36 -3.50 0.44
CA VAL A 965 -8.58 -3.61 -0.79
C VAL A 965 -8.33 -5.07 -1.18
N TYR A 966 -7.98 -5.90 -0.18
CA TYR A 966 -7.77 -7.34 -0.31
C TYR A 966 -8.58 -8.09 0.76
N PRO A 967 -9.90 -8.31 0.57
CA PRO A 967 -10.71 -9.12 1.48
C PRO A 967 -10.32 -10.60 1.40
N MET A 968 -9.29 -10.96 2.16
CA MET A 968 -8.76 -12.33 2.28
C MET A 968 -9.65 -13.21 3.18
N GLY A 969 -10.60 -12.63 3.93
CA GLY A 969 -11.43 -13.35 4.89
C GLY A 969 -10.72 -13.67 6.20
N TYR A 970 -9.56 -13.06 6.47
CA TYR A 970 -8.85 -13.27 7.74
C TYR A 970 -9.64 -12.65 8.89
N ARG A 971 -9.74 -13.39 10.00
CA ARG A 971 -10.44 -12.97 11.23
C ARG A 971 -9.69 -13.50 12.44
N ASN A 972 -9.17 -12.60 13.27
CA ASN A 972 -8.59 -12.94 14.56
C ASN A 972 -9.03 -11.85 15.56
N PRO A 973 -9.94 -12.15 16.50
CA PRO A 973 -10.47 -11.14 17.42
C PRO A 973 -9.42 -10.41 18.27
N GLU A 974 -8.30 -11.05 18.59
CA GLU A 974 -7.23 -10.40 19.35
C GLU A 974 -6.40 -9.46 18.46
N LEU A 975 -6.11 -9.85 17.20
CA LEU A 975 -5.48 -8.93 16.24
C LEU A 975 -6.40 -7.74 15.93
N ASP A 976 -7.70 -7.99 15.77
CA ASP A 976 -8.69 -6.94 15.54
C ASP A 976 -8.72 -5.95 16.72
N ARG A 977 -8.73 -6.47 17.95
CA ARG A 977 -8.71 -5.67 19.19
C ARG A 977 -7.44 -4.84 19.32
N ILE A 978 -6.24 -5.44 19.23
CA ILE A 978 -4.98 -4.72 19.44
C ILE A 978 -4.65 -3.74 18.32
N THR A 979 -5.06 -3.99 17.07
CA THR A 979 -4.85 -3.03 15.99
C THR A 979 -5.81 -1.84 16.09
N ALA A 980 -7.05 -2.05 16.53
CA ALA A 980 -7.96 -0.96 16.85
C ALA A 980 -7.48 -0.14 18.07
N GLU A 981 -7.03 -0.80 19.14
CA GLU A 981 -6.42 -0.16 20.32
C GLU A 981 -5.17 0.65 19.94
N ALA A 982 -4.31 0.10 19.07
CA ALA A 982 -3.13 0.79 18.59
C ALA A 982 -3.49 2.07 17.82
N ARG A 983 -4.53 2.07 16.98
CA ARG A 983 -4.96 3.27 16.23
C ARG A 983 -5.28 4.45 17.15
N VAL A 984 -6.03 4.20 18.22
CA VAL A 984 -6.52 5.22 19.15
C VAL A 984 -5.57 5.53 20.32
N SER A 985 -4.50 4.75 20.47
CA SER A 985 -3.42 5.06 21.41
C SER A 985 -2.55 6.21 20.90
N ILE A 986 -2.21 7.12 21.82
CA ILE A 986 -1.27 8.24 21.61
C ILE A 986 0.08 8.03 22.32
N ASP A 987 0.22 6.97 23.12
CA ASP A 987 1.48 6.58 23.75
C ASP A 987 2.32 5.79 22.72
N PRO A 988 3.48 6.32 22.28
CA PRO A 988 4.31 5.66 21.26
C PRO A 988 4.80 4.27 21.66
N GLU A 989 5.13 4.05 22.93
CA GLU A 989 5.65 2.76 23.40
C GLU A 989 4.53 1.72 23.43
N LEU A 990 3.33 2.09 23.93
CA LEU A 990 2.16 1.21 23.89
C LEU A 990 1.76 0.87 22.45
N ARG A 991 1.72 1.86 21.53
CA ARG A 991 1.48 1.63 20.09
C ARG A 991 2.48 0.62 19.53
N SER A 992 3.77 0.84 19.81
CA SER A 992 4.87 -0.02 19.34
C SER A 992 4.75 -1.45 19.88
N GLN A 993 4.37 -1.64 21.14
CA GLN A 993 4.12 -2.97 21.72
C GLN A 993 2.91 -3.66 21.09
N LEU A 994 1.80 -2.95 20.87
CA LEU A 994 0.60 -3.50 20.24
C LEU A 994 0.85 -3.93 18.79
N TYR A 995 1.53 -3.12 17.98
CA TYR A 995 1.88 -3.49 16.60
C TYR A 995 2.92 -4.63 16.54
N ARG A 996 3.93 -4.67 17.43
CA ARG A 996 4.82 -5.84 17.56
C ARG A 996 4.04 -7.11 17.91
N ARG A 997 3.03 -7.03 18.77
CA ARG A 997 2.15 -8.17 19.10
C ARG A 997 1.28 -8.59 17.93
N ALA A 998 0.75 -7.64 17.15
CA ALA A 998 -0.02 -7.92 15.94
C ALA A 998 0.82 -8.61 14.85
N GLU A 999 2.09 -8.23 14.65
CA GLU A 999 3.01 -8.96 13.77
C GLU A 999 3.25 -10.40 14.22
N LEU A 1000 3.44 -10.64 15.52
CA LEU A 1000 3.63 -12.00 16.02
C LEU A 1000 2.41 -12.88 15.73
N LEU A 1001 1.19 -12.35 15.92
CA LEU A 1001 -0.05 -13.02 15.55
C LEU A 1001 -0.16 -13.24 14.03
N ALA A 1002 0.09 -12.22 13.21
CA ALA A 1002 0.06 -12.34 11.75
C ALA A 1002 1.09 -13.36 11.22
N ARG A 1003 2.29 -13.38 11.79
CA ARG A 1003 3.36 -14.34 11.48
C ARG A 1003 3.00 -15.78 11.89
N GLU A 1004 2.21 -15.93 12.95
CA GLU A 1004 1.73 -17.23 13.44
C GLU A 1004 0.51 -17.72 12.64
N ASP A 1005 -0.50 -16.90 12.44
CA ASP A 1005 -1.71 -17.28 11.69
C ASP A 1005 -1.49 -17.30 10.17
N CYS A 1006 -0.42 -16.66 9.71
CA CYS A 1006 0.04 -16.68 8.32
C CYS A 1006 -1.10 -16.36 7.31
N PRO A 1007 -1.87 -15.27 7.49
CA PRO A 1007 -3.01 -14.96 6.62
C PRO A 1007 -2.57 -14.59 5.19
N LEU A 1008 -1.38 -14.01 5.09
CA LEU A 1008 -0.57 -13.85 3.90
C LEU A 1008 0.86 -14.29 4.21
N ILE A 1009 1.69 -14.45 3.19
CA ILE A 1009 3.09 -14.84 3.33
C ILE A 1009 3.98 -13.69 2.81
N PRO A 1010 4.61 -12.90 3.71
CA PRO A 1010 5.59 -11.90 3.33
C PRO A 1010 6.78 -12.56 2.62
N LEU A 1011 7.22 -11.98 1.50
CA LEU A 1011 8.35 -12.46 0.70
C LEU A 1011 9.56 -11.54 0.90
N TYR A 1012 9.46 -10.29 0.47
CA TYR A 1012 10.57 -9.33 0.55
C TYR A 1012 10.08 -7.88 0.58
N HIS A 1013 10.89 -7.02 1.17
CA HIS A 1013 10.76 -5.58 1.08
C HIS A 1013 11.53 -5.10 -0.16
N ASP A 1014 10.80 -4.59 -1.14
CA ASP A 1014 11.33 -4.23 -2.47
C ASP A 1014 12.14 -2.93 -2.42
N ARG A 1015 12.85 -2.64 -3.52
CA ARG A 1015 13.49 -1.36 -3.78
C ARG A 1015 12.87 -0.72 -5.00
N THR A 1016 12.50 0.55 -4.88
CA THR A 1016 12.00 1.28 -6.04
C THR A 1016 13.15 1.99 -6.75
N HIS A 1017 13.14 1.91 -8.08
CA HIS A 1017 14.14 2.52 -8.94
C HIS A 1017 13.53 3.58 -9.85
N ALA A 1018 14.37 4.52 -10.26
CA ALA A 1018 14.11 5.46 -11.33
C ALA A 1018 15.37 5.60 -12.19
N VAL A 1019 15.17 5.78 -13.49
CA VAL A 1019 16.26 5.95 -14.45
C VAL A 1019 16.02 7.24 -15.23
N ALA A 1020 17.06 8.03 -15.42
CA ALA A 1020 17.00 9.27 -16.19
C ALA A 1020 18.25 9.48 -17.05
N VAL A 1021 18.13 10.32 -18.07
CA VAL A 1021 19.28 10.80 -18.84
C VAL A 1021 20.19 11.65 -17.96
N ALA A 1022 21.49 11.71 -18.28
CA ALA A 1022 22.50 12.37 -17.45
C ALA A 1022 22.33 13.91 -17.34
N SER A 1023 21.49 14.53 -18.19
CA SER A 1023 21.17 15.96 -18.12
C SER A 1023 20.18 16.31 -16.99
N VAL A 1024 19.32 15.39 -16.55
CA VAL A 1024 18.44 15.62 -15.39
C VAL A 1024 19.28 15.73 -14.13
N GLN A 1025 19.17 16.83 -13.39
CA GLN A 1025 19.89 17.03 -12.12
C GLN A 1025 18.92 16.99 -10.93
N ASN A 1026 19.48 16.75 -9.74
CA ASN A 1026 18.77 16.65 -8.46
C ASN A 1026 17.73 15.51 -8.34
N LEU A 1027 17.78 14.50 -9.21
CA LEU A 1027 16.93 13.32 -9.10
C LEU A 1027 17.21 12.54 -7.81
N ARG A 1028 16.17 12.39 -6.98
CA ARG A 1028 16.11 11.51 -5.81
C ARG A 1028 14.75 10.81 -5.75
N LEU A 1029 14.68 9.72 -4.99
CA LEU A 1029 13.44 9.02 -4.68
C LEU A 1029 13.18 9.09 -3.17
N HIS A 1030 12.07 9.73 -2.79
CA HIS A 1030 11.63 9.85 -1.42
C HIS A 1030 11.15 8.51 -0.85
N GLN A 1031 11.09 8.41 0.49
CA GLN A 1031 10.65 7.19 1.17
C GLN A 1031 9.14 6.98 1.14
N THR A 1032 8.33 7.99 0.80
CA THR A 1032 6.87 7.91 0.67
C THR A 1032 6.44 8.54 -0.67
N PRO A 1033 5.26 8.18 -1.23
CA PRO A 1033 4.71 8.85 -2.39
C PRO A 1033 4.46 10.35 -2.11
N PRO A 1034 4.64 11.25 -3.10
CA PRO A 1034 5.27 11.03 -4.40
C PRO A 1034 6.78 10.79 -4.27
N GLN A 1035 7.30 9.76 -4.94
CA GLN A 1035 8.74 9.44 -4.85
C GLN A 1035 9.61 10.48 -5.56
N VAL A 1036 9.23 10.91 -6.77
CA VAL A 1036 9.85 12.01 -7.50
C VAL A 1036 9.08 13.30 -7.26
N ARG A 1037 9.80 14.35 -6.83
CA ARG A 1037 9.29 15.72 -6.72
C ARG A 1037 9.82 16.55 -7.88
N PHE A 1038 8.97 16.81 -8.85
CA PHE A 1038 9.35 17.45 -10.11
C PHE A 1038 9.69 18.95 -9.98
N GLU A 1039 9.25 19.62 -8.92
CA GLU A 1039 9.57 21.03 -8.69
C GLU A 1039 11.04 21.25 -8.34
N ASP A 1040 11.67 20.27 -7.68
CA ASP A 1040 13.08 20.28 -7.25
C ASP A 1040 14.05 19.91 -8.41
N LEU A 1041 13.55 19.40 -9.53
CA LEU A 1041 14.37 18.93 -10.67
C LEU A 1041 14.69 20.07 -11.65
N TRP A 1042 15.82 19.94 -12.36
CA TRP A 1042 16.19 20.83 -13.46
C TRP A 1042 17.03 20.09 -14.51
N VAL A 1043 17.12 20.64 -15.73
CA VAL A 1043 17.88 20.05 -16.85
C VAL A 1043 19.16 20.85 -17.10
N ASP A 1044 20.30 20.17 -17.18
CA ASP A 1044 21.57 20.74 -17.64
C ASP A 1044 21.86 20.33 -19.11
N PRO A 1045 21.71 21.24 -20.09
CA PRO A 1045 22.03 20.96 -21.48
C PRO A 1045 23.50 20.54 -21.70
N ALA A 1046 24.43 20.95 -20.83
CA ALA A 1046 25.85 20.63 -20.96
C ALA A 1046 26.17 19.17 -20.57
N ALA A 1047 25.27 18.47 -19.87
CA ALA A 1047 25.46 17.10 -19.42
C ALA A 1047 24.80 16.03 -20.32
N GLY A 1048 24.09 16.46 -21.38
CA GLY A 1048 23.43 15.59 -22.37
C GLY A 1048 24.19 15.37 -23.69
N GLY A 1049 25.33 16.05 -23.89
CA GLY A 1049 26.21 15.88 -25.06
C GLY A 1049 27.29 14.82 -24.91
#